data_AF-A0A3A9UXH7-F1
#
_entry.id   AF-A0A3A9UXH7-F1
#
_cell.length_a   1.000
_cell.length_b   1.000
_cell.length_c   1.000
_cell.angle_alpha   90.00
_cell.angle_beta   90.00
_cell.angle_gamma   90.00
#
_symmetry.space_group_name_H-M   'P 1'
#
loop_
_entity.id
_entity.type
_entity.pdbx_description
1 polymer ?
#
loop_
_entity_poly.entity_id
_entity_poly.type
_entity_poly.pdbx_seq_one_letter_code
_entity_poly.pdbx_strand_id
1 'polypeptide(L)'
;MEQLIATSNIANKVRNTNLPRTKPLMPLFEVISNSIHSIDEAIKAGLIKEGESKIVIKCIRNGAEETLKELKVIDNYPIHSFEVEDNGIGMNKDNLTSFIESDTDHKIEIGGKGVGRFVCLKAFKKLNIKSQYIDSDTSLKAISFDFKATKVGFENIQYPETKDSSVGTKVTLNNIKDEYQKNLNFALHSVAQEIVSHFKLYFIRKQEPTIIVRNQNNLEFNLTNVFNTEFKSEVLDATFDIQEEEFELYLTKSLKNLSHKINFCAHNRSVIREGLYSRIVDLGKKPITDEDGNKFYYQAYVVGQLLDEHVDTERIGFNFPDGHDEEDEESLDINLAKLRRASIKSIEELLEDYLTEVRENKIETYRPTIDEDLPQYRSTLAHRKEEVSKLPPDLPKDKLDIELYKIESKWRLEVKEEKIKLLDEKKDVTNLEEYTKKYEKFLSDFNEIGKSDLARYVVHRKTIIELLESLIEHKEDEKFENEDLVHSVFFPIKTTSDEITPDKQNLWLIDERLTYHSFLASDKSFKSVEGVTSDSKQRADLIIYNEAFAFSDSKSSPHNSFTIVEFKKPMRDDYKDYDEDKNPIEQSEKYIDNLLEGKVKGRNGRFVEVNEHTPFYIYIVCDVTPSLEKILKRREFEKTPDGKGYFKVKSKYYSAYFEVLPFEKVLDDAKKRNRILFEKLKID
;
A
#
# COMPACT_ATOMS: atom_id res chain seq x y z
N MET A 1 -29.91 33.44 -48.11
CA MET A 1 -29.53 33.85 -46.75
C MET A 1 -30.19 32.89 -45.79
N GLU A 2 -29.48 31.82 -45.42
CA GLU A 2 -29.95 30.90 -44.38
C GLU A 2 -29.84 31.60 -43.03
N GLN A 3 -30.94 31.65 -42.29
CA GLN A 3 -30.97 32.21 -40.95
C GLN A 3 -30.21 31.25 -40.03
N LEU A 4 -29.17 31.72 -39.32
CA LEU A 4 -28.49 30.91 -38.30
C LEU A 4 -29.49 30.61 -37.16
N ILE A 5 -30.09 29.43 -37.18
CA ILE A 5 -31.04 28.97 -36.17
C ILE A 5 -30.40 27.81 -35.42
N ALA A 6 -30.22 27.95 -34.11
CA ALA A 6 -29.74 26.86 -33.27
C ALA A 6 -30.70 25.66 -33.32
N THR A 7 -30.13 24.45 -33.34
CA THR A 7 -30.90 23.20 -33.33
C THR A 7 -31.57 22.89 -31.99
N SER A 8 -31.24 23.64 -30.92
CA SER A 8 -31.82 23.48 -29.59
C SER A 8 -31.92 24.80 -28.81
N ASN A 9 -32.62 24.77 -27.66
CA ASN A 9 -32.76 25.95 -26.79
C ASN A 9 -31.45 26.23 -26.03
N ILE A 10 -30.69 27.22 -26.52
CA ILE A 10 -29.37 27.57 -25.99
C ILE A 10 -29.43 27.99 -24.51
N ALA A 11 -30.42 28.77 -24.10
CA ALA A 11 -30.60 29.18 -22.71
C ALA A 11 -30.73 27.97 -21.75
N ASN A 12 -31.45 26.92 -22.17
CA ASN A 12 -31.58 25.70 -21.37
C ASN A 12 -30.27 24.91 -21.31
N LYS A 13 -29.53 24.79 -22.42
CA LYS A 13 -28.22 24.12 -22.44
C LYS A 13 -27.24 24.84 -21.49
N VAL A 14 -27.16 26.17 -21.56
CA VAL A 14 -26.31 26.98 -20.64
C VAL A 14 -26.73 26.82 -19.17
N ARG A 15 -28.03 26.74 -18.88
CA ARG A 15 -28.50 26.49 -17.51
C ARG A 15 -28.00 25.14 -16.98
N ASN A 16 -28.05 24.10 -17.81
CA ASN A 16 -27.65 22.73 -17.48
C ASN A 16 -26.13 22.51 -17.54
N THR A 17 -25.37 23.40 -18.18
CA THR A 17 -23.90 23.36 -18.16
C THR A 17 -23.39 23.66 -16.75
N ASN A 18 -22.55 22.75 -16.24
CA ASN A 18 -21.87 22.92 -14.97
C ASN A 18 -20.50 23.59 -15.19
N LEU A 19 -20.22 24.66 -14.44
CA LEU A 19 -18.92 25.31 -14.41
C LEU A 19 -18.64 25.74 -12.96
N PRO A 20 -17.63 25.16 -12.28
CA PRO A 20 -17.26 25.61 -10.95
C PRO A 20 -16.83 27.08 -10.95
N ARG A 21 -17.32 27.86 -9.97
CA ARG A 21 -16.98 29.29 -9.81
C ARG A 21 -15.48 29.53 -9.63
N THR A 22 -14.76 28.54 -9.11
CA THR A 22 -13.30 28.55 -8.92
C THR A 22 -12.49 28.36 -10.20
N LYS A 23 -13.14 28.09 -11.34
CA LYS A 23 -12.48 27.86 -12.64
C LYS A 23 -12.90 28.87 -13.73
N PRO A 24 -12.69 30.19 -13.51
CA PRO A 24 -13.19 31.22 -14.42
C PRO A 24 -12.45 31.28 -15.78
N LEU A 25 -11.26 30.66 -15.90
CA LEU A 25 -10.47 30.61 -17.14
C LEU A 25 -10.88 29.47 -18.09
N MET A 26 -11.72 28.53 -17.67
CA MET A 26 -12.17 27.42 -18.55
C MET A 26 -12.75 27.91 -19.89
N PRO A 27 -13.65 28.93 -19.94
CA PRO A 27 -14.08 29.54 -21.19
C PRO A 27 -12.95 29.97 -22.12
N LEU A 28 -11.88 30.54 -21.57
CA LEU A 28 -10.73 30.99 -22.36
C LEU A 28 -9.99 29.77 -22.94
N PHE A 29 -9.79 28.71 -22.15
CA PHE A 29 -9.18 27.47 -22.63
C PHE A 29 -10.00 26.81 -23.74
N GLU A 30 -11.33 26.81 -23.65
CA GLU A 30 -12.20 26.31 -24.72
C GLU A 30 -12.00 27.09 -26.03
N VAL A 31 -11.89 28.41 -25.96
CA VAL A 31 -11.65 29.24 -27.15
C VAL A 31 -10.25 28.99 -27.72
N ILE A 32 -9.21 28.95 -26.89
CA ILE A 32 -7.84 28.66 -27.32
C ILE A 32 -7.74 27.28 -27.98
N SER A 33 -8.38 26.26 -27.39
CA SER A 33 -8.36 24.92 -27.98
C SER A 33 -9.04 24.88 -29.35
N ASN A 34 -10.13 25.63 -29.55
CA ASN A 34 -10.75 25.73 -30.86
C ASN A 34 -9.88 26.48 -31.88
N SER A 35 -9.16 27.51 -31.43
CA SER A 35 -8.18 28.22 -32.25
C SER A 35 -7.01 27.32 -32.67
N ILE A 36 -6.48 26.49 -31.75
CA ILE A 36 -5.44 25.50 -32.08
C ILE A 36 -5.96 24.53 -33.14
N HIS A 37 -7.14 23.94 -32.96
CA HIS A 37 -7.70 23.02 -33.95
C HIS A 37 -7.95 23.70 -35.31
N SER A 38 -8.42 24.95 -35.31
CA SER A 38 -8.65 25.71 -36.55
C SER A 38 -7.34 26.01 -37.29
N ILE A 39 -6.24 26.20 -36.56
CA ILE A 39 -4.89 26.34 -37.09
C ILE A 39 -4.41 25.01 -37.66
N ASP A 40 -4.59 23.89 -36.96
CA ASP A 40 -4.20 22.56 -37.44
C ASP A 40 -4.92 22.21 -38.76
N GLU A 41 -6.21 22.52 -38.87
CA GLU A 41 -6.98 22.40 -40.11
C GLU A 41 -6.41 23.28 -41.23
N ALA A 42 -6.01 24.51 -40.93
CA ALA A 42 -5.42 25.42 -41.91
C ALA A 42 -4.03 24.95 -42.38
N ILE A 43 -3.21 24.38 -41.49
CA ILE A 43 -1.91 23.77 -41.82
C ILE A 43 -2.12 22.57 -42.74
N LYS A 44 -3.05 21.66 -42.38
CA LYS A 44 -3.39 20.48 -43.21
C LYS A 44 -3.92 20.86 -44.59
N ALA A 45 -4.67 21.96 -44.68
CA ALA A 45 -5.17 22.51 -45.94
C ALA A 45 -4.10 23.31 -46.74
N GLY A 46 -2.90 23.49 -46.20
CA GLY A 46 -1.81 24.23 -46.85
C GLY A 46 -2.02 25.74 -46.91
N LEU A 47 -2.90 26.29 -46.07
CA LEU A 47 -3.23 27.73 -46.05
C LEU A 47 -2.22 28.55 -45.24
N ILE A 48 -1.61 27.94 -44.22
CA ILE A 48 -0.58 28.54 -43.38
C ILE A 48 0.55 27.53 -43.16
N LYS A 49 1.78 28.02 -43.00
CA LYS A 49 2.91 27.18 -42.58
C LYS A 49 2.94 27.07 -41.05
N GLU A 50 3.47 25.97 -40.52
CA GLU A 50 3.58 25.74 -39.06
C GLU A 50 4.19 26.93 -38.30
N GLY A 51 5.30 27.49 -38.80
CA GLY A 51 5.98 28.64 -38.19
C GLY A 51 5.27 29.99 -38.30
N GLU A 52 4.16 30.06 -39.05
CA GLU A 52 3.35 31.28 -39.23
C GLU A 52 2.07 31.25 -38.38
N SER A 53 1.80 30.13 -37.69
CA SER A 53 0.63 29.96 -36.83
C SER A 53 0.67 30.87 -35.60
N LYS A 54 -0.45 31.53 -35.30
CA LYS A 54 -0.50 32.57 -34.27
C LYS A 54 -1.86 32.66 -33.59
N ILE A 55 -1.84 32.76 -32.26
CA ILE A 55 -2.98 33.10 -31.42
C ILE A 55 -2.63 34.32 -30.57
N VAL A 56 -3.46 35.36 -30.62
CA VAL A 56 -3.31 36.55 -29.80
C VAL A 56 -4.47 36.70 -28.84
N ILE A 57 -4.17 36.74 -27.55
CA ILE A 57 -5.14 36.82 -26.46
C ILE A 57 -5.00 38.19 -25.81
N LYS A 58 -6.02 39.05 -25.92
CA LYS A 58 -6.08 40.33 -25.24
C LYS A 58 -6.95 40.22 -23.99
N CYS A 59 -6.36 40.48 -22.83
CA CYS A 59 -7.06 40.64 -21.56
C CYS A 59 -7.62 42.07 -21.48
N ILE A 60 -8.94 42.19 -21.35
CA ILE A 60 -9.63 43.49 -21.30
C ILE A 60 -10.11 43.73 -19.87
N ARG A 61 -9.51 44.75 -19.24
CA ARG A 61 -9.72 45.16 -17.85
C ARG A 61 -10.63 46.37 -17.73
N ASN A 62 -11.26 46.50 -16.58
CA ASN A 62 -12.19 47.59 -16.27
C ASN A 62 -11.49 48.95 -16.36
N GLY A 63 -11.95 49.82 -17.26
CA GLY A 63 -11.42 51.17 -17.46
C GLY A 63 -11.54 51.60 -18.91
N ALA A 64 -11.41 52.91 -19.17
CA ALA A 64 -11.34 53.42 -20.54
C ALA A 64 -10.02 52.97 -21.19
N GLU A 65 -10.08 52.48 -22.43
CA GLU A 65 -8.92 51.92 -23.14
C GLU A 65 -7.79 52.94 -23.29
N GLU A 66 -8.11 54.18 -23.64
CA GLU A 66 -7.15 55.29 -23.76
C GLU A 66 -6.39 55.53 -22.44
N THR A 67 -7.10 55.49 -21.31
CA THR A 67 -6.52 55.70 -19.99
C THR A 67 -5.63 54.54 -19.56
N LEU A 68 -6.10 53.29 -19.73
CA LEU A 68 -5.31 52.12 -19.35
C LEU A 68 -4.07 51.95 -20.23
N LYS A 69 -4.11 52.39 -21.49
CA LYS A 69 -2.99 52.31 -22.42
C LYS A 69 -1.75 53.09 -21.97
N GLU A 70 -1.95 54.19 -21.27
CA GLU A 70 -0.87 55.06 -20.76
C GLU A 70 -0.29 54.59 -19.42
N LEU A 71 -1.00 53.73 -18.70
CA LEU A 71 -0.59 53.23 -17.38
C LEU A 71 0.41 52.06 -17.51
N LYS A 72 1.51 52.13 -16.77
CA LYS A 72 2.53 51.07 -16.73
C LYS A 72 2.03 49.77 -16.13
N VAL A 73 1.17 49.85 -15.09
CA VAL A 73 0.64 48.67 -14.40
C VAL A 73 -0.88 48.80 -14.33
N ILE A 74 -1.57 47.86 -14.96
CA ILE A 74 -3.04 47.82 -14.97
C ILE A 74 -3.60 46.55 -14.33
N ASP A 75 -2.76 45.67 -13.77
CA ASP A 75 -3.21 44.40 -13.21
C ASP A 75 -4.17 44.53 -12.02
N ASN A 76 -4.18 45.69 -11.36
CA ASN A 76 -5.11 46.03 -10.28
C ASN A 76 -6.56 46.22 -10.77
N TYR A 77 -6.77 46.46 -12.07
CA TYR A 77 -8.09 46.58 -12.66
C TYR A 77 -8.60 45.18 -13.05
N PRO A 78 -9.76 44.72 -12.54
CA PRO A 78 -10.26 43.38 -12.84
C PRO A 78 -10.47 43.14 -14.34
N ILE A 79 -10.12 41.95 -14.81
CA ILE A 79 -10.45 41.52 -16.17
C ILE A 79 -11.97 41.33 -16.26
N HIS A 80 -12.59 41.88 -17.30
CA HIS A 80 -14.02 41.68 -17.57
C HIS A 80 -14.29 40.98 -18.91
N SER A 81 -13.35 41.01 -19.85
CA SER A 81 -13.49 40.35 -21.15
C SER A 81 -12.15 39.80 -21.63
N PHE A 82 -12.21 38.79 -22.51
CA PHE A 82 -11.07 38.31 -23.28
C PHE A 82 -11.38 38.42 -24.77
N GLU A 83 -10.40 38.79 -25.57
CA GLU A 83 -10.45 38.67 -27.02
C GLU A 83 -9.37 37.69 -27.47
N VAL A 84 -9.75 36.65 -28.21
CA VAL A 84 -8.84 35.67 -28.79
C VAL A 84 -8.93 35.80 -30.31
N GLU A 85 -7.79 36.00 -30.95
CA GLU A 85 -7.65 36.14 -32.40
C GLU A 85 -6.67 35.10 -32.91
N ASP A 86 -7.10 34.25 -33.82
CA ASP A 86 -6.28 33.25 -34.50
C ASP A 86 -6.22 33.51 -36.01
N ASN A 87 -5.23 32.90 -36.66
CA ASN A 87 -5.11 32.85 -38.11
C ASN A 87 -5.42 31.45 -38.68
N GLY A 88 -6.36 30.73 -38.05
CA GLY A 88 -6.82 29.42 -38.52
C GLY A 88 -7.74 29.49 -39.75
N ILE A 89 -8.39 28.37 -40.10
CA ILE A 89 -9.22 28.25 -41.32
C ILE A 89 -10.53 29.06 -41.27
N GLY A 90 -10.94 29.51 -40.08
CA GLY A 90 -12.13 30.33 -39.87
C GLY A 90 -13.44 29.54 -39.82
N MET A 91 -14.57 30.27 -39.83
CA MET A 91 -15.94 29.74 -39.82
C MET A 91 -16.40 29.29 -41.21
N ASN A 92 -15.63 28.38 -41.83
CA ASN A 92 -16.02 27.70 -43.06
C ASN A 92 -17.35 26.93 -42.85
N LYS A 93 -17.92 26.40 -43.93
CA LYS A 93 -19.24 25.74 -43.88
C LYS A 93 -19.32 24.66 -42.79
N ASP A 94 -18.28 23.84 -42.65
CA ASP A 94 -18.25 22.74 -41.69
C ASP A 94 -18.13 23.24 -40.25
N ASN A 95 -17.23 24.20 -39.99
CA ASN A 95 -17.07 24.82 -38.67
C ASN A 95 -18.31 25.62 -38.26
N LEU A 96 -18.97 26.30 -39.20
CA LEU A 96 -20.21 27.03 -38.95
C LEU A 96 -21.36 26.08 -38.63
N THR A 97 -21.49 24.98 -39.38
CA THR A 97 -22.46 23.91 -39.11
C THR A 97 -22.23 23.32 -37.72
N SER A 98 -20.97 23.00 -37.41
CA SER A 98 -20.57 22.48 -36.08
C SER A 98 -20.85 23.47 -34.95
N PHE A 99 -20.72 24.78 -35.20
CA PHE A 99 -21.03 25.79 -34.20
C PHE A 99 -22.55 25.92 -33.93
N ILE A 100 -23.38 25.73 -34.96
CA ILE A 100 -24.85 25.83 -34.86
C ILE A 100 -25.45 24.61 -34.16
N GLU A 101 -25.01 23.43 -34.55
CA GLU A 101 -25.55 22.16 -34.05
C GLU A 101 -25.13 21.91 -32.60
N SER A 102 -26.08 21.83 -31.67
CA SER A 102 -25.78 21.69 -30.23
C SER A 102 -25.09 20.40 -29.83
N ASP A 103 -25.24 19.36 -30.64
CA ASP A 103 -24.81 17.98 -30.38
C ASP A 103 -24.21 17.43 -31.68
N THR A 104 -23.06 17.97 -32.10
CA THR A 104 -22.39 17.58 -33.36
C THR A 104 -21.50 16.37 -33.18
N ASP A 105 -21.60 15.43 -34.11
CA ASP A 105 -20.63 14.34 -34.29
C ASP A 105 -19.33 14.82 -35.00
N HIS A 106 -19.35 16.03 -35.56
CA HIS A 106 -18.36 16.57 -36.48
C HIS A 106 -16.97 16.87 -35.88
N LYS A 107 -16.81 16.79 -34.54
CA LYS A 107 -15.53 16.92 -33.83
C LYS A 107 -15.26 15.74 -32.90
N ILE A 108 -15.86 14.58 -33.16
CA ILE A 108 -15.68 13.34 -32.38
C ILE A 108 -14.23 12.86 -32.45
N GLU A 109 -13.62 12.84 -33.64
CA GLU A 109 -12.22 12.41 -33.83
C GLU A 109 -11.20 13.29 -33.06
N ILE A 110 -11.53 14.56 -32.80
CA ILE A 110 -10.66 15.53 -32.08
C ILE A 110 -11.24 15.88 -30.69
N GLY A 111 -12.24 15.14 -30.21
CA GLY A 111 -12.76 15.20 -28.83
C GLY A 111 -13.51 16.46 -28.40
N GLY A 112 -14.24 17.13 -29.30
CA GLY A 112 -15.11 18.26 -28.96
C GLY A 112 -16.57 17.82 -28.77
N LYS A 113 -17.07 17.66 -27.53
CA LYS A 113 -18.49 17.32 -27.22
C LYS A 113 -19.51 18.43 -27.58
N GLY A 114 -19.12 19.46 -28.34
CA GLY A 114 -19.98 20.62 -28.67
C GLY A 114 -20.35 21.55 -27.51
N VAL A 115 -20.00 21.23 -26.25
CA VAL A 115 -20.45 21.97 -25.05
C VAL A 115 -19.65 23.23 -24.70
N GLY A 116 -18.45 23.42 -25.27
CA GLY A 116 -17.52 24.50 -24.86
C GLY A 116 -18.11 25.91 -24.97
N ARG A 117 -18.88 26.20 -26.02
CA ARG A 117 -19.57 27.50 -26.19
C ARG A 117 -20.62 27.77 -25.10
N PHE A 118 -21.22 26.73 -24.52
CA PHE A 118 -22.13 26.88 -23.38
C PHE A 118 -21.37 27.15 -22.08
N VAL A 119 -20.17 26.58 -21.91
CA VAL A 119 -19.24 26.94 -20.82
C VAL A 119 -18.89 28.43 -20.90
N CYS A 120 -18.64 28.94 -22.11
CA CYS A 120 -18.40 30.36 -22.34
C CYS A 120 -19.59 31.24 -21.91
N LEU A 121 -20.82 30.91 -22.35
CA LEU A 121 -22.04 31.63 -21.95
C LEU A 121 -22.43 31.42 -20.48
N LYS A 122 -21.91 30.39 -19.82
CA LYS A 122 -22.09 30.19 -18.38
C LYS A 122 -21.36 31.27 -17.61
N ALA A 123 -20.11 31.57 -17.97
CA ALA A 123 -19.29 32.57 -17.30
C ALA A 123 -19.45 34.00 -17.84
N PHE A 124 -19.68 34.18 -19.15
CA PHE A 124 -19.75 35.48 -19.81
C PHE A 124 -21.18 35.81 -20.28
N LYS A 125 -21.50 37.09 -20.42
CA LYS A 125 -22.84 37.53 -20.85
C LYS A 125 -23.10 37.25 -22.32
N LYS A 126 -22.08 37.38 -23.18
CA LYS A 126 -22.16 37.08 -24.61
C LYS A 126 -20.80 36.73 -25.20
N LEU A 127 -20.80 36.05 -26.34
CA LEU A 127 -19.63 35.94 -27.21
C LEU A 127 -19.90 36.83 -28.43
N ASN A 128 -18.89 37.57 -28.89
CA ASN A 128 -18.90 38.18 -30.21
C ASN A 128 -17.94 37.40 -31.09
N ILE A 129 -18.42 36.91 -32.23
CA ILE A 129 -17.62 36.16 -33.19
C ILE A 129 -17.49 37.02 -34.44
N LYS A 130 -16.27 37.11 -34.96
CA LYS A 130 -15.95 37.67 -36.27
C LYS A 130 -15.00 36.69 -36.94
N SER A 131 -15.31 36.23 -38.14
CA SER A 131 -14.44 35.31 -38.86
C SER A 131 -14.39 35.68 -40.33
N GLN A 132 -13.21 35.54 -40.92
CA GLN A 132 -12.97 35.64 -42.35
C GLN A 132 -12.40 34.29 -42.80
N TYR A 133 -13.02 33.68 -43.81
CA TYR A 133 -12.73 32.31 -44.23
C TYR A 133 -12.84 32.15 -45.75
N ILE A 134 -12.14 31.15 -46.27
CA ILE A 134 -12.25 30.73 -47.67
C ILE A 134 -13.40 29.73 -47.77
N ASP A 135 -14.41 30.04 -48.58
CA ASP A 135 -15.53 29.14 -48.82
C ASP A 135 -15.19 28.10 -49.90
N SER A 136 -16.04 27.08 -50.05
CA SER A 136 -15.94 25.99 -51.02
C SER A 136 -15.76 26.42 -52.48
N ASP A 137 -16.22 27.63 -52.82
CA ASP A 137 -16.05 28.27 -54.13
C ASP A 137 -14.73 29.06 -54.25
N THR A 138 -13.81 28.92 -53.28
CA THR A 138 -12.55 29.66 -53.13
C THR A 138 -12.69 31.17 -52.91
N SER A 139 -13.91 31.66 -52.73
CA SER A 139 -14.14 33.08 -52.43
C SER A 139 -13.94 33.35 -50.95
N LEU A 140 -13.39 34.54 -50.66
CA LEU A 140 -13.20 35.01 -49.30
C LEU A 140 -14.52 35.59 -48.77
N LYS A 141 -15.04 35.02 -47.68
CA LYS A 141 -16.27 35.45 -47.02
C LYS A 141 -15.97 35.87 -45.59
N ALA A 142 -16.81 36.74 -45.05
CA ALA A 142 -16.74 37.14 -43.65
C ALA A 142 -18.13 37.06 -42.99
N ILE A 143 -18.13 36.67 -41.73
CA ILE A 143 -19.32 36.57 -40.90
C ILE A 143 -19.06 37.17 -39.52
N SER A 144 -20.04 37.87 -38.97
CA SER A 144 -20.04 38.30 -37.58
C SER A 144 -21.39 38.08 -36.93
N PHE A 145 -21.40 37.64 -35.68
CA PHE A 145 -22.63 37.48 -34.91
C PHE A 145 -22.33 37.54 -33.40
N ASP A 146 -23.36 37.88 -32.63
CA ASP A 146 -23.37 37.74 -31.17
C ASP A 146 -24.01 36.38 -30.82
N PHE A 147 -23.33 35.60 -29.97
CA PHE A 147 -23.89 34.40 -29.35
C PHE A 147 -24.27 34.70 -27.90
N LYS A 148 -25.53 34.45 -27.52
CA LYS A 148 -26.11 34.76 -26.21
C LYS A 148 -26.95 33.61 -25.65
N ALA A 149 -27.21 33.64 -24.35
CA ALA A 149 -28.08 32.66 -23.69
C ALA A 149 -29.58 32.96 -23.90
N THR A 150 -30.03 32.98 -25.15
CA THR A 150 -31.45 33.11 -25.54
C THR A 150 -31.99 31.80 -26.12
N LYS A 151 -33.26 31.76 -26.54
CA LYS A 151 -33.83 30.54 -27.14
C LYS A 151 -33.12 30.15 -28.45
N VAL A 152 -32.79 31.14 -29.28
CA VAL A 152 -32.16 30.95 -30.61
C VAL A 152 -30.64 31.06 -30.53
N GLY A 153 -30.11 31.84 -29.58
CA GLY A 153 -28.68 31.98 -29.34
C GLY A 153 -27.95 32.99 -30.23
N PHE A 154 -28.31 33.09 -31.50
CA PHE A 154 -27.68 33.96 -32.48
C PHE A 154 -28.41 35.30 -32.62
N GLU A 155 -27.67 36.41 -32.48
CA GLU A 155 -28.15 37.77 -32.64
C GLU A 155 -27.16 38.60 -33.48
N ASN A 156 -27.60 39.74 -34.03
CA ASN A 156 -26.74 40.69 -34.73
C ASN A 156 -25.88 40.09 -35.85
N ILE A 157 -26.44 39.17 -36.64
CA ILE A 157 -25.74 38.51 -37.74
C ILE A 157 -25.46 39.51 -38.86
N GLN A 158 -24.20 39.57 -39.29
CA GLN A 158 -23.71 40.46 -40.35
C GLN A 158 -22.75 39.69 -41.26
N TYR A 159 -22.74 40.06 -42.54
CA TYR A 159 -21.79 39.55 -43.53
C TYR A 159 -21.00 40.76 -44.06
N PRO A 160 -19.96 41.20 -43.33
CA PRO A 160 -19.17 42.36 -43.72
C PRO A 160 -18.38 42.08 -45.00
N GLU A 161 -18.07 43.13 -45.75
CA GLU A 161 -17.11 43.04 -46.85
C GLU A 161 -15.71 42.71 -46.32
N THR A 162 -15.00 41.84 -47.04
CA THR A 162 -13.63 41.44 -46.72
C THR A 162 -12.67 42.58 -47.06
N LYS A 163 -11.88 43.03 -46.08
CA LYS A 163 -11.00 44.21 -46.22
C LYS A 163 -9.56 43.87 -46.56
N ASP A 164 -9.17 42.62 -46.34
CA ASP A 164 -7.86 42.07 -46.60
C ASP A 164 -8.01 40.60 -47.01
N SER A 165 -6.90 39.93 -47.31
CA SER A 165 -6.85 38.52 -47.66
C SER A 165 -6.57 37.61 -46.45
N SER A 166 -6.72 38.11 -45.22
CA SER A 166 -6.41 37.33 -44.03
C SER A 166 -7.50 36.29 -43.74
N VAL A 167 -7.13 35.16 -43.17
CA VAL A 167 -8.07 34.11 -42.76
C VAL A 167 -7.91 33.93 -41.26
N GLY A 168 -9.02 33.76 -40.55
CA GLY A 168 -8.96 33.56 -39.11
C GLY A 168 -10.27 33.85 -38.40
N THR A 169 -10.24 33.68 -37.09
CA THR A 169 -11.37 33.96 -36.21
C THR A 169 -10.97 34.84 -35.04
N LYS A 170 -11.82 35.81 -34.73
CA LYS A 170 -11.79 36.62 -33.52
C LYS A 170 -13.00 36.33 -32.68
N VAL A 171 -12.77 35.86 -31.45
CA VAL A 171 -13.80 35.58 -30.45
C VAL A 171 -13.59 36.51 -29.25
N THR A 172 -14.60 37.32 -28.94
CA THR A 172 -14.61 38.16 -27.74
C THR A 172 -15.58 37.59 -26.70
N LEU A 173 -15.03 37.07 -25.61
CA LEU A 173 -15.76 36.69 -24.39
C LEU A 173 -16.11 37.97 -23.63
N ASN A 174 -17.36 38.44 -23.77
CA ASN A 174 -17.77 39.75 -23.28
C ASN A 174 -18.42 39.69 -21.90
N ASN A 175 -17.89 40.50 -20.98
CA ASN A 175 -18.44 40.77 -19.65
C ASN A 175 -18.67 39.49 -18.84
N ILE A 176 -17.64 39.07 -18.14
CA ILE A 176 -17.72 38.02 -17.15
C ILE A 176 -18.78 38.36 -16.10
N LYS A 177 -19.52 37.35 -15.64
CA LYS A 177 -20.53 37.50 -14.59
C LYS A 177 -19.84 37.60 -13.23
N ASP A 178 -20.40 38.41 -12.36
CA ASP A 178 -19.84 38.77 -11.05
C ASP A 178 -19.49 37.54 -10.18
N GLU A 179 -20.25 36.44 -10.30
CA GLU A 179 -20.01 35.20 -9.55
C GLU A 179 -18.72 34.46 -9.95
N TYR A 180 -18.21 34.69 -11.17
CA TYR A 180 -16.93 34.16 -11.66
C TYR A 180 -15.82 35.21 -11.55
N GLN A 181 -16.15 36.50 -11.68
CA GLN A 181 -15.18 37.60 -11.64
C GLN A 181 -14.36 37.63 -10.36
N LYS A 182 -14.98 37.29 -9.21
CA LYS A 182 -14.31 37.25 -7.90
C LYS A 182 -13.11 36.29 -7.86
N ASN A 183 -13.14 35.24 -8.69
CA ASN A 183 -12.05 34.27 -8.80
C ASN A 183 -11.14 34.59 -9.99
N LEU A 184 -11.33 35.70 -10.72
CA LEU A 184 -10.57 36.12 -11.90
C LEU A 184 -9.72 37.38 -11.63
N ASN A 185 -9.09 37.47 -10.45
CA ASN A 185 -8.16 38.54 -10.12
C ASN A 185 -6.71 38.14 -10.47
N PHE A 186 -6.49 37.82 -11.74
CA PHE A 186 -5.18 37.38 -12.22
C PHE A 186 -4.36 38.57 -12.74
N ALA A 187 -3.08 38.64 -12.35
CA ALA A 187 -2.11 39.42 -13.10
C ALA A 187 -1.95 38.83 -14.51
N LEU A 188 -1.53 39.64 -15.49
CA LEU A 188 -1.36 39.15 -16.87
C LEU A 188 -0.42 37.94 -16.93
N HIS A 189 0.66 37.98 -16.16
CA HIS A 189 1.62 36.90 -16.03
C HIS A 189 0.97 35.62 -15.48
N SER A 190 0.12 35.73 -14.47
CA SER A 190 -0.61 34.58 -13.93
C SER A 190 -1.58 33.97 -14.96
N VAL A 191 -2.22 34.78 -15.81
CA VAL A 191 -3.03 34.26 -16.94
C VAL A 191 -2.15 33.47 -17.90
N ALA A 192 -0.96 33.98 -18.24
CA ALA A 192 0.00 33.28 -19.09
C ALA A 192 0.42 31.92 -18.49
N GLN A 193 0.77 31.89 -17.19
CA GLN A 193 1.12 30.65 -16.48
C GLN A 193 -0.04 29.63 -16.45
N GLU A 194 -1.27 30.07 -16.24
CA GLU A 194 -2.44 29.18 -16.28
C GLU A 194 -2.67 28.58 -17.68
N ILE A 195 -2.49 29.38 -18.76
CA ILE A 195 -2.60 28.87 -20.13
C ILE A 195 -1.49 27.85 -20.41
N VAL A 196 -0.23 28.17 -20.10
CA VAL A 196 0.90 27.23 -20.25
C VAL A 196 0.64 25.96 -19.45
N SER A 197 0.16 26.07 -18.22
CA SER A 197 -0.15 24.90 -17.39
C SER A 197 -1.30 24.06 -17.95
N HIS A 198 -2.30 24.66 -18.61
CA HIS A 198 -3.43 23.93 -19.18
C HIS A 198 -3.05 23.20 -20.47
N PHE A 199 -2.26 23.84 -21.33
CA PHE A 199 -1.82 23.30 -22.61
C PHE A 199 -0.39 22.75 -22.56
N LYS A 200 0.09 22.37 -21.36
CA LYS A 200 1.50 22.02 -21.11
C LYS A 200 2.04 20.99 -22.10
N LEU A 201 1.24 19.99 -22.46
CA LEU A 201 1.65 18.93 -23.39
C LEU A 201 1.89 19.43 -24.82
N TYR A 202 1.17 20.47 -25.28
CA TYR A 202 1.47 21.12 -26.56
C TYR A 202 2.86 21.76 -26.55
N PHE A 203 3.21 22.49 -25.47
CA PHE A 203 4.51 23.13 -25.33
C PHE A 203 5.67 22.13 -25.17
N ILE A 204 5.45 21.05 -24.40
CA ILE A 204 6.44 19.98 -24.24
C ILE A 204 6.77 19.33 -25.59
N ARG A 205 5.73 19.02 -26.37
CA ARG A 205 5.86 18.38 -27.69
C ARG A 205 6.19 19.36 -28.81
N LYS A 206 6.30 20.66 -28.52
CA LYS A 206 6.55 21.75 -29.50
C LYS A 206 5.51 21.80 -30.62
N GLN A 207 4.26 21.57 -30.27
CA GLN A 207 3.10 21.56 -31.16
C GLN A 207 2.23 22.81 -30.99
N GLU A 208 2.64 23.76 -30.15
CA GLU A 208 1.89 24.99 -29.97
C GLU A 208 2.04 25.95 -31.16
N PRO A 209 0.98 26.69 -31.55
CA PRO A 209 1.16 27.87 -32.36
C PRO A 209 1.84 28.98 -31.54
N THR A 210 2.27 30.07 -32.19
CA THR A 210 2.77 31.23 -31.43
C THR A 210 1.63 31.87 -30.63
N ILE A 211 1.57 31.63 -29.31
CA ILE A 211 0.56 32.21 -28.43
C ILE A 211 1.12 33.43 -27.69
N ILE A 212 0.44 34.57 -27.86
CA ILE A 212 0.78 35.84 -27.19
C ILE A 212 -0.40 36.27 -26.32
N VAL A 213 -0.13 36.53 -25.04
CA VAL A 213 -1.11 37.08 -24.09
C VAL A 213 -0.74 38.52 -23.79
N ARG A 214 -1.67 39.47 -23.97
CA ARG A 214 -1.40 40.91 -23.83
C ARG A 214 -2.50 41.69 -23.11
N ASN A 215 -2.14 42.81 -22.49
CA ASN A 215 -3.03 43.76 -21.83
C ASN A 215 -3.31 45.00 -22.72
N GLN A 216 -4.23 45.87 -22.29
CA GLN A 216 -4.53 47.15 -22.98
C GLN A 216 -3.35 48.16 -22.99
N ASN A 217 -2.38 48.01 -22.08
CA ASN A 217 -1.17 48.84 -22.02
C ASN A 217 0.00 48.30 -22.87
N ASN A 218 -0.28 47.35 -23.77
CA ASN A 218 0.71 46.67 -24.62
C ASN A 218 1.76 45.83 -23.88
N LEU A 219 1.63 45.62 -22.56
CA LEU A 219 2.38 44.56 -21.90
C LEU A 219 1.94 43.21 -22.47
N GLU A 220 2.89 42.39 -22.88
CA GLU A 220 2.63 41.08 -23.47
C GLU A 220 3.63 40.01 -23.00
N PHE A 221 3.16 38.77 -23.02
CA PHE A 221 3.95 37.57 -22.77
C PHE A 221 3.81 36.62 -23.96
N ASN A 222 4.93 36.19 -24.52
CA ASN A 222 4.98 35.05 -25.41
C ASN A 222 4.99 33.77 -24.56
N LEU A 223 4.02 32.89 -24.78
CA LEU A 223 3.83 31.72 -23.91
C LEU A 223 4.91 30.65 -24.07
N THR A 224 5.52 30.52 -25.26
CA THR A 224 6.69 29.65 -25.46
C THR A 224 7.87 30.12 -24.62
N ASN A 225 8.07 31.44 -24.49
CA ASN A 225 9.11 31.97 -23.61
C ASN A 225 8.81 31.67 -22.14
N VAL A 226 7.57 31.90 -21.68
CA VAL A 226 7.13 31.56 -20.31
C VAL A 226 7.36 30.07 -20.00
N PHE A 227 7.00 29.18 -20.93
CA PHE A 227 7.27 27.74 -20.79
C PHE A 227 8.76 27.45 -20.66
N ASN A 228 9.59 28.00 -21.56
CA ASN A 228 11.03 27.77 -21.57
C ASN A 228 11.73 28.30 -20.30
N THR A 229 11.26 29.39 -19.71
CA THR A 229 11.87 29.99 -18.52
C THR A 229 11.41 29.38 -17.21
N GLU A 230 10.13 28.96 -17.11
CA GLU A 230 9.51 28.59 -15.83
C GLU A 230 9.10 27.14 -15.71
N PHE A 231 9.00 26.40 -16.82
CA PHE A 231 8.47 25.02 -16.81
C PHE A 231 9.42 23.98 -17.41
N LYS A 232 10.25 24.37 -18.39
CA LYS A 232 11.05 23.43 -19.18
C LYS A 232 12.11 22.68 -18.38
N SER A 233 12.79 23.35 -17.44
CA SER A 233 13.84 22.72 -16.62
C SER A 233 13.31 21.63 -15.69
N GLU A 234 11.99 21.53 -15.51
CA GLU A 234 11.33 20.55 -14.64
C GLU A 234 10.77 19.34 -15.40
N VAL A 235 10.97 19.26 -16.72
CA VAL A 235 10.47 18.18 -17.57
C VAL A 235 11.57 17.15 -17.79
N LEU A 236 11.32 15.92 -17.38
CA LEU A 236 12.08 14.75 -17.78
C LEU A 236 11.28 14.00 -18.84
N ASP A 237 11.96 13.39 -19.80
CA ASP A 237 11.34 12.65 -20.89
C ASP A 237 12.04 11.32 -21.18
N ALA A 238 11.26 10.35 -21.63
CA ALA A 238 11.74 9.03 -22.06
C ALA A 238 10.87 8.54 -23.23
N THR A 239 11.45 7.71 -24.09
CA THR A 239 10.71 6.96 -25.12
C THR A 239 10.84 5.47 -24.85
N PHE A 240 9.78 4.71 -25.16
CA PHE A 240 9.79 3.26 -25.03
C PHE A 240 8.85 2.61 -26.05
N ASP A 241 9.19 1.39 -26.46
CA ASP A 241 8.42 0.64 -27.46
C ASP A 241 7.67 -0.53 -26.84
N ILE A 242 6.47 -0.80 -27.37
CA ILE A 242 5.71 -2.02 -27.07
C ILE A 242 5.26 -2.62 -28.39
N GLN A 243 5.75 -3.81 -28.74
CA GLN A 243 5.33 -4.54 -29.94
C GLN A 243 5.36 -3.68 -31.22
N GLU A 244 6.45 -2.92 -31.42
CA GLU A 244 6.70 -2.01 -32.56
C GLU A 244 5.91 -0.68 -32.54
N GLU A 245 5.10 -0.43 -31.51
CA GLU A 245 4.48 0.88 -31.26
C GLU A 245 5.33 1.73 -30.30
N GLU A 246 5.65 2.95 -30.72
CA GLU A 246 6.45 3.91 -29.95
C GLU A 246 5.56 4.79 -29.04
N PHE A 247 6.01 4.96 -27.80
CA PHE A 247 5.38 5.83 -26.82
C PHE A 247 6.38 6.84 -26.25
N GLU A 248 5.90 8.05 -25.98
CA GLU A 248 6.65 9.09 -25.29
C GLU A 248 6.09 9.28 -23.88
N LEU A 249 6.97 9.41 -22.90
CA LEU A 249 6.66 9.70 -21.51
C LEU A 249 7.27 11.02 -21.10
N TYR A 250 6.44 11.91 -20.56
CA TYR A 250 6.86 13.20 -20.02
C TYR A 250 6.54 13.26 -18.53
N LEU A 251 7.55 13.41 -17.70
CA LEU A 251 7.43 13.53 -16.26
C LEU A 251 7.67 14.99 -15.84
N THR A 252 6.70 15.58 -15.15
CA THR A 252 6.77 16.99 -14.74
C THR A 252 6.50 17.16 -13.25
N LYS A 253 7.08 18.20 -12.66
CA LYS A 253 6.77 18.62 -11.29
C LYS A 253 5.49 19.49 -11.29
N SER A 254 4.68 19.33 -10.25
CA SER A 254 3.46 20.11 -10.08
C SER A 254 3.26 20.55 -8.63
N LEU A 255 3.22 21.86 -8.41
CA LEU A 255 2.94 22.49 -7.12
C LEU A 255 1.43 22.54 -6.76
N LYS A 256 0.55 22.34 -7.76
CA LYS A 256 -0.91 22.47 -7.59
C LYS A 256 -1.61 21.14 -7.33
N ASN A 257 -1.06 20.05 -7.82
CA ASN A 257 -1.64 18.72 -7.62
C ASN A 257 -1.43 18.26 -6.17
N LEU A 258 -2.27 17.33 -5.71
CA LEU A 258 -2.25 16.80 -4.34
C LEU A 258 -1.79 15.34 -4.26
N SER A 259 -1.37 14.75 -5.39
CA SER A 259 -0.85 13.39 -5.45
C SER A 259 -0.04 13.15 -6.73
N HIS A 260 0.88 12.17 -6.67
CA HIS A 260 1.61 11.66 -7.83
C HIS A 260 0.66 10.92 -8.77
N LYS A 261 0.70 11.23 -10.07
CA LYS A 261 -0.21 10.63 -11.06
C LYS A 261 0.47 10.29 -12.37
N ILE A 262 -0.05 9.26 -13.03
CA ILE A 262 0.18 8.95 -14.43
C ILE A 262 -1.10 9.25 -15.21
N ASN A 263 -0.93 9.91 -16.36
CA ASN A 263 -2.00 10.36 -17.23
C ASN A 263 -1.77 9.74 -18.61
N PHE A 264 -2.61 8.78 -19.00
CA PHE A 264 -2.63 8.28 -20.37
C PHE A 264 -3.41 9.26 -21.23
N CYS A 265 -2.77 9.77 -22.27
CA CYS A 265 -3.24 10.91 -23.02
C CYS A 265 -3.54 10.53 -24.47
N ALA A 266 -4.60 11.13 -24.99
CA ALA A 266 -4.94 11.11 -26.41
C ALA A 266 -5.17 12.55 -26.89
N HIS A 267 -4.62 12.89 -28.04
CA HIS A 267 -4.69 14.21 -28.66
C HIS A 267 -4.30 15.31 -27.65
N ASN A 268 -3.16 15.13 -26.99
CA ASN A 268 -2.62 16.01 -25.96
C ASN A 268 -3.52 16.27 -24.74
N ARG A 269 -4.49 15.38 -24.46
CA ARG A 269 -5.35 15.48 -23.27
C ARG A 269 -5.40 14.17 -22.52
N SER A 270 -5.42 14.27 -21.19
CA SER A 270 -5.57 13.12 -20.30
C SER A 270 -6.96 12.49 -20.44
N VAL A 271 -6.96 11.18 -20.70
CA VAL A 271 -8.15 10.31 -20.79
C VAL A 271 -8.27 9.54 -19.47
N ILE A 272 -7.29 8.66 -19.19
CA ILE A 272 -7.21 7.88 -17.95
C ILE A 272 -6.20 8.51 -17.00
N ARG A 273 -6.56 8.55 -15.71
CA ARG A 273 -5.73 9.12 -14.63
C ARG A 273 -5.63 8.16 -13.48
N GLU A 274 -4.40 7.77 -13.15
CA GLU A 274 -4.14 6.80 -12.09
C GLU A 274 -3.14 7.39 -11.08
N GLY A 275 -3.25 6.97 -9.82
CA GLY A 275 -2.29 7.35 -8.78
C GLY A 275 -1.02 6.51 -8.90
N LEU A 276 0.16 7.14 -8.84
CA LEU A 276 1.43 6.43 -8.95
C LEU A 276 1.80 5.66 -7.67
N TYR A 277 1.33 6.10 -6.50
CA TYR A 277 1.70 5.50 -5.21
C TYR A 277 1.36 4.00 -5.10
N SER A 278 0.28 3.54 -5.73
CA SER A 278 -0.09 2.11 -5.71
C SER A 278 0.83 1.24 -6.56
N ARG A 279 1.67 1.83 -7.40
CA ARG A 279 2.58 1.14 -8.32
C ARG A 279 4.05 1.39 -7.98
N ILE A 280 4.40 2.62 -7.61
CA ILE A 280 5.73 3.03 -7.11
C ILE A 280 5.56 3.52 -5.67
N VAL A 281 5.63 2.59 -4.73
CA VAL A 281 5.39 2.86 -3.30
C VAL A 281 6.39 3.86 -2.71
N ASP A 282 7.59 3.90 -3.28
CA ASP A 282 8.71 4.76 -2.87
C ASP A 282 8.43 6.26 -3.07
N LEU A 283 7.51 6.62 -3.98
CA LEU A 283 7.09 8.02 -4.12
C LEU A 283 6.30 8.51 -2.90
N GLY A 284 5.70 7.61 -2.13
CA GLY A 284 4.87 7.97 -0.98
C GLY A 284 3.58 8.70 -1.36
N LYS A 285 2.82 9.11 -0.34
CA LYS A 285 1.60 9.93 -0.48
C LYS A 285 1.83 11.42 -0.24
N LYS A 286 2.99 11.77 0.31
CA LYS A 286 3.40 13.13 0.67
C LYS A 286 4.07 13.80 -0.53
N PRO A 287 4.07 15.14 -0.62
CA PRO A 287 4.80 15.83 -1.68
C PRO A 287 6.31 15.65 -1.48
N ILE A 288 7.05 15.66 -2.58
CA ILE A 288 8.50 15.69 -2.58
C ILE A 288 8.94 17.14 -2.41
N THR A 289 10.02 17.36 -1.66
CA THR A 289 10.61 18.69 -1.47
C THR A 289 11.85 18.79 -2.36
N ASP A 290 11.95 19.83 -3.18
CA ASP A 290 13.15 20.10 -3.98
C ASP A 290 14.24 20.83 -3.16
N GLU A 291 15.39 21.06 -3.79
CA GLU A 291 16.54 21.76 -3.19
C GLU A 291 16.20 23.19 -2.73
N ASP A 292 15.23 23.84 -3.40
CA ASP A 292 14.75 25.18 -3.08
C ASP A 292 13.68 25.19 -1.97
N GLY A 293 13.29 24.03 -1.45
CA GLY A 293 12.30 23.88 -0.39
C GLY A 293 10.84 23.89 -0.87
N ASN A 294 10.58 23.88 -2.18
CA ASN A 294 9.24 23.80 -2.74
C ASN A 294 8.71 22.37 -2.70
N LYS A 295 7.40 22.25 -2.42
CA LYS A 295 6.71 20.96 -2.35
C LYS A 295 5.95 20.68 -3.63
N PHE A 296 6.26 19.56 -4.28
CA PHE A 296 5.66 19.18 -5.56
C PHE A 296 5.22 17.71 -5.59
N TYR A 297 4.36 17.41 -6.57
CA TYR A 297 3.99 16.05 -6.95
C TYR A 297 4.30 15.83 -8.43
N TYR A 298 4.88 14.67 -8.74
CA TYR A 298 5.10 14.24 -10.12
C TYR A 298 3.80 13.98 -10.89
N GLN A 299 3.73 14.48 -12.12
CA GLN A 299 2.70 14.17 -13.10
C GLN A 299 3.38 13.59 -14.34
N ALA A 300 3.18 12.29 -14.58
CA ALA A 300 3.61 11.61 -15.80
C ALA A 300 2.51 11.70 -16.86
N TYR A 301 2.89 11.98 -18.10
CA TYR A 301 2.02 12.02 -19.27
C TYR A 301 2.54 11.01 -20.29
N VAL A 302 1.72 10.04 -20.65
CA VAL A 302 2.04 9.03 -21.66
C VAL A 302 1.25 9.36 -22.91
N VAL A 303 1.93 9.49 -24.04
CA VAL A 303 1.35 9.75 -25.36
C VAL A 303 1.89 8.74 -26.38
N GLY A 304 1.11 8.46 -27.41
CA GLY A 304 1.50 7.59 -28.52
C GLY A 304 0.39 7.53 -29.55
N GLN A 305 0.73 7.24 -30.80
CA GLN A 305 -0.23 7.23 -31.91
C GLN A 305 -1.37 6.23 -31.65
N LEU A 306 -1.05 5.05 -31.11
CA LEU A 306 -2.03 4.03 -30.76
C LEU A 306 -3.11 4.55 -29.79
N LEU A 307 -2.74 5.40 -28.81
CA LEU A 307 -3.70 6.00 -27.87
C LEU A 307 -4.62 7.01 -28.56
N ASP A 308 -4.10 7.76 -29.54
CA ASP A 308 -4.89 8.71 -30.31
C ASP A 308 -5.95 7.96 -31.15
N GLU A 309 -5.61 6.80 -31.72
CA GLU A 309 -6.51 5.99 -32.55
C GLU A 309 -7.57 5.22 -31.77
N HIS A 310 -7.27 4.80 -30.53
CA HIS A 310 -8.15 3.92 -29.74
C HIS A 310 -8.93 4.63 -28.63
N VAL A 311 -8.83 5.95 -28.50
CA VAL A 311 -9.61 6.70 -27.48
C VAL A 311 -11.11 6.65 -27.78
N ASP A 312 -11.94 6.41 -26.77
CA ASP A 312 -13.39 6.45 -26.95
C ASP A 312 -13.93 7.88 -27.15
N THR A 313 -15.11 8.00 -27.75
CA THR A 313 -15.79 9.29 -28.01
C THR A 313 -16.06 10.10 -26.74
N GLU A 314 -16.26 9.43 -25.60
CA GLU A 314 -16.56 10.09 -24.33
C GLU A 314 -15.30 10.56 -23.58
N ARG A 315 -14.11 10.12 -24.03
CA ARG A 315 -12.79 10.18 -23.39
C ARG A 315 -12.78 9.64 -21.97
N ILE A 316 -13.48 8.53 -21.74
CA ILE A 316 -13.49 7.86 -20.44
C ILE A 316 -12.54 6.66 -20.38
N GLY A 317 -12.12 6.14 -21.53
CA GLY A 317 -11.16 5.05 -21.66
C GLY A 317 -10.64 4.90 -23.09
N PHE A 318 -9.98 3.76 -23.32
CA PHE A 318 -9.43 3.34 -24.60
C PHE A 318 -10.05 2.00 -25.01
N ASN A 319 -10.45 1.88 -26.27
CA ASN A 319 -11.05 0.68 -26.85
C ASN A 319 -9.97 -0.15 -27.55
N PHE A 320 -9.16 -0.89 -26.80
CA PHE A 320 -8.17 -1.79 -27.39
C PHE A 320 -8.84 -3.02 -28.06
N PRO A 321 -8.22 -3.65 -29.08
CA PRO A 321 -8.79 -4.77 -29.83
C PRO A 321 -9.13 -6.00 -28.99
N ASP A 322 -8.38 -6.26 -27.91
CA ASP A 322 -8.60 -7.38 -27.00
C ASP A 322 -9.50 -6.93 -25.83
N GLY A 323 -10.74 -7.42 -25.83
CA GLY A 323 -11.81 -6.94 -24.97
C GLY A 323 -11.57 -7.13 -23.47
N HIS A 324 -11.95 -6.08 -22.73
CA HIS A 324 -12.48 -6.07 -21.36
C HIS A 324 -11.61 -6.39 -20.13
N ASP A 325 -10.45 -7.02 -20.23
CA ASP A 325 -9.61 -7.21 -19.04
C ASP A 325 -8.45 -6.20 -19.00
N GLU A 326 -8.70 -5.04 -18.38
CA GLU A 326 -7.71 -3.98 -18.09
C GLU A 326 -6.49 -4.45 -17.25
N GLU A 327 -6.52 -5.72 -16.82
CA GLU A 327 -5.55 -6.39 -15.97
C GLU A 327 -4.94 -7.65 -16.60
N ASP A 328 -5.35 -8.08 -17.82
CA ASP A 328 -4.78 -9.28 -18.44
C ASP A 328 -3.38 -9.01 -19.01
N GLU A 329 -2.38 -9.52 -18.30
CA GLU A 329 -0.98 -9.38 -18.66
C GLU A 329 -0.52 -10.36 -19.74
N GLU A 330 -1.31 -11.41 -20.02
CA GLU A 330 -0.97 -12.53 -20.92
C GLU A 330 -1.54 -12.39 -22.33
N SER A 331 -2.38 -11.38 -22.57
CA SER A 331 -2.89 -11.05 -23.91
C SER A 331 -1.73 -10.94 -24.91
N LEU A 332 -1.95 -11.38 -26.16
CA LEU A 332 -0.97 -11.26 -27.23
C LEU A 332 -0.91 -9.84 -27.79
N ASP A 333 -2.00 -9.08 -27.72
CA ASP A 333 -2.13 -7.74 -28.29
C ASP A 333 -1.74 -6.63 -27.29
N ILE A 334 -1.50 -5.41 -27.78
CA ILE A 334 -1.22 -4.26 -26.91
C ILE A 334 -2.49 -3.89 -26.14
N ASN A 335 -2.36 -3.75 -24.83
CA ASN A 335 -3.43 -3.31 -23.95
C ASN A 335 -2.93 -2.29 -22.90
N LEU A 336 -3.86 -1.73 -22.15
CA LEU A 336 -3.56 -0.74 -21.11
C LEU A 336 -2.65 -1.32 -20.01
N ALA A 337 -2.76 -2.61 -19.68
CA ALA A 337 -1.94 -3.25 -18.65
C ALA A 337 -0.46 -3.28 -19.03
N LYS A 338 -0.13 -3.72 -20.26
CA LYS A 338 1.22 -3.71 -20.82
C LYS A 338 1.78 -2.29 -20.91
N LEU A 339 0.98 -1.35 -21.43
CA LEU A 339 1.37 0.06 -21.52
C LEU A 339 1.65 0.65 -20.14
N ARG A 340 0.80 0.37 -19.17
CA ARG A 340 0.97 0.80 -17.78
C ARG A 340 2.26 0.25 -17.20
N ARG A 341 2.57 -1.05 -17.38
CA ARG A 341 3.80 -1.66 -16.87
C ARG A 341 5.05 -1.01 -17.47
N ALA A 342 5.08 -0.85 -18.80
CA ALA A 342 6.21 -0.21 -19.49
C ALA A 342 6.38 1.27 -19.06
N SER A 343 5.27 1.99 -18.88
CA SER A 343 5.28 3.37 -18.41
C SER A 343 5.81 3.48 -16.98
N ILE A 344 5.39 2.59 -16.07
CA ILE A 344 5.90 2.56 -14.69
C ILE A 344 7.41 2.29 -14.67
N LYS A 345 7.88 1.30 -15.44
CA LYS A 345 9.30 1.00 -15.57
C LYS A 345 10.09 2.22 -16.06
N SER A 346 9.57 2.91 -17.09
CA SER A 346 10.19 4.13 -17.62
C SER A 346 10.23 5.26 -16.60
N ILE A 347 9.19 5.41 -15.77
CA ILE A 347 9.20 6.39 -14.65
C ILE A 347 10.23 6.01 -13.58
N GLU A 348 10.39 4.73 -13.27
CA GLU A 348 11.40 4.27 -12.32
C GLU A 348 12.82 4.55 -12.84
N GLU A 349 13.08 4.35 -14.14
CA GLU A 349 14.34 4.68 -14.80
C GLU A 349 14.61 6.20 -14.76
N LEU A 350 13.61 7.04 -15.05
CA LEU A 350 13.74 8.51 -14.95
C LEU A 350 14.00 9.01 -13.53
N LEU A 351 13.61 8.24 -12.52
CA LEU A 351 13.72 8.61 -11.10
C LEU A 351 14.73 7.74 -10.36
N GLU A 352 15.63 7.03 -11.05
CA GLU A 352 16.52 6.03 -10.46
C GLU A 352 17.31 6.58 -9.26
N ASP A 353 17.94 7.75 -9.41
CA ASP A 353 18.73 8.38 -8.35
C ASP A 353 17.87 8.67 -7.11
N TYR A 354 16.72 9.31 -7.31
CA TYR A 354 15.79 9.65 -6.23
C TYR A 354 15.22 8.41 -5.54
N LEU A 355 14.78 7.41 -6.32
CA LEU A 355 14.20 6.19 -5.78
C LEU A 355 15.23 5.35 -5.04
N THR A 356 16.48 5.32 -5.51
CA THR A 356 17.58 4.62 -4.83
C THR A 356 17.86 5.25 -3.48
N GLU A 357 17.99 6.57 -3.41
CA GLU A 357 18.20 7.28 -2.13
C GLU A 357 17.04 7.03 -1.15
N VAL A 358 15.80 7.10 -1.61
CA VAL A 358 14.62 6.81 -0.78
C VAL A 358 14.63 5.36 -0.27
N ARG A 359 14.97 4.40 -1.14
CA ARG A 359 15.02 2.97 -0.80
C ARG A 359 16.13 2.68 0.23
N GLU A 360 17.29 3.32 0.11
CA GLU A 360 18.38 3.19 1.07
C GLU A 360 18.02 3.78 2.44
N ASN A 361 17.50 5.00 2.46
CA ASN A 361 17.05 5.64 3.69
C ASN A 361 15.96 4.81 4.38
N LYS A 362 15.01 4.27 3.61
CA LYS A 362 13.96 3.39 4.13
C LYS A 362 14.53 2.12 4.79
N ILE A 363 15.54 1.48 4.19
CA ILE A 363 16.17 0.31 4.80
C ILE A 363 16.81 0.68 6.15
N GLU A 364 17.49 1.82 6.22
CA GLU A 364 18.07 2.29 7.48
C GLU A 364 17.00 2.62 8.53
N THR A 365 15.79 3.01 8.15
CA THR A 365 14.66 3.16 9.11
C THR A 365 14.14 1.83 9.65
N TYR A 366 14.23 0.74 8.87
CA TYR A 366 13.79 -0.60 9.33
C TYR A 366 14.84 -1.31 10.17
N ARG A 367 16.11 -0.96 9.99
CA ARG A 367 17.22 -1.63 10.63
C ARG A 367 17.14 -1.65 12.17
N PRO A 368 16.82 -0.53 12.87
CA PRO A 368 16.67 -0.54 14.33
C PRO A 368 15.58 -1.50 14.80
N THR A 369 14.39 -1.44 14.20
CA THR A 369 13.27 -2.35 14.56
C THR A 369 13.61 -3.81 14.27
N ILE A 370 14.30 -4.10 13.15
CA ILE A 370 14.72 -5.48 12.83
C ILE A 370 15.80 -5.95 13.82
N ASP A 371 16.71 -5.08 14.23
CA ASP A 371 17.79 -5.45 15.14
C ASP A 371 17.33 -5.57 16.59
N GLU A 372 16.42 -4.73 17.07
CA GLU A 372 16.02 -4.68 18.48
C GLU A 372 14.76 -5.51 18.76
N ASP A 373 13.79 -5.49 17.84
CA ASP A 373 12.47 -6.08 18.07
C ASP A 373 12.20 -7.37 17.27
N LEU A 374 12.74 -7.47 16.06
CA LEU A 374 12.46 -8.57 15.12
C LEU A 374 13.73 -9.27 14.62
N PRO A 375 14.64 -9.71 15.52
CA PRO A 375 15.96 -10.23 15.16
C PRO A 375 15.91 -11.47 14.26
N GLN A 376 14.78 -12.19 14.24
CA GLN A 376 14.54 -13.32 13.33
C GLN A 376 14.66 -12.95 11.85
N TYR A 377 14.44 -11.68 11.48
CA TYR A 377 14.52 -11.20 10.10
C TYR A 377 15.85 -10.54 9.72
N ARG A 378 16.88 -10.56 10.58
CA ARG A 378 18.21 -10.01 10.24
C ARG A 378 18.79 -10.64 8.97
N SER A 379 18.71 -11.96 8.85
CA SER A 379 19.18 -12.69 7.66
C SER A 379 18.36 -12.33 6.43
N THR A 380 17.04 -12.16 6.59
CA THR A 380 16.13 -11.71 5.52
C THR A 380 16.53 -10.34 5.00
N LEU A 381 16.81 -9.38 5.87
CA LEU A 381 17.29 -8.06 5.44
C LEU A 381 18.63 -8.14 4.70
N ALA A 382 19.57 -8.95 5.18
CA ALA A 382 20.90 -9.07 4.60
C ALA A 382 20.89 -9.73 3.20
N HIS A 383 20.09 -10.78 3.00
CA HIS A 383 20.09 -11.58 1.76
C HIS A 383 19.00 -11.15 0.78
N ARG A 384 17.92 -10.54 1.26
CA ARG A 384 16.75 -10.11 0.47
C ARG A 384 16.54 -8.60 0.51
N LYS A 385 17.65 -7.84 0.57
CA LYS A 385 17.66 -6.36 0.59
C LYS A 385 16.77 -5.74 -0.50
N GLU A 386 16.82 -6.28 -1.72
CA GLU A 386 16.03 -5.78 -2.86
C GLU A 386 14.52 -6.01 -2.70
N GLU A 387 14.11 -7.12 -2.07
CA GLU A 387 12.69 -7.40 -1.80
C GLU A 387 12.21 -6.52 -0.63
N VAL A 388 13.04 -6.33 0.39
CA VAL A 388 12.78 -5.41 1.50
C VAL A 388 12.71 -3.95 1.03
N SER A 389 13.54 -3.56 0.06
CA SER A 389 13.49 -2.22 -0.54
C SER A 389 12.23 -1.96 -1.35
N LYS A 390 11.40 -2.97 -1.66
CA LYS A 390 10.10 -2.78 -2.34
C LYS A 390 8.94 -2.58 -1.36
N LEU A 391 9.16 -2.69 -0.05
CA LEU A 391 8.13 -2.45 0.95
C LEU A 391 7.73 -0.96 0.98
N PRO A 392 6.47 -0.61 1.32
CA PRO A 392 6.11 0.78 1.62
C PRO A 392 7.04 1.36 2.69
N PRO A 393 7.31 2.68 2.72
CA PRO A 393 8.06 3.33 3.81
C PRO A 393 7.24 3.43 5.12
N ASP A 394 7.93 3.65 6.24
CA ASP A 394 7.34 3.93 7.56
C ASP A 394 6.32 2.88 8.06
N LEU A 395 6.53 1.60 7.75
CA LEU A 395 5.65 0.54 8.25
C LEU A 395 5.74 0.43 9.79
N PRO A 396 4.58 0.42 10.50
CA PRO A 396 4.55 0.07 11.91
C PRO A 396 5.12 -1.34 12.15
N LYS A 397 5.70 -1.60 13.33
CA LYS A 397 6.33 -2.88 13.72
C LYS A 397 5.52 -4.11 13.30
N ASP A 398 4.24 -4.17 13.67
CA ASP A 398 3.37 -5.33 13.36
C ASP A 398 3.16 -5.55 11.86
N LYS A 399 3.13 -4.48 11.07
CA LYS A 399 3.02 -4.56 9.61
C LYS A 399 4.34 -4.94 8.97
N LEU A 400 5.45 -4.41 9.49
CA LEU A 400 6.79 -4.76 9.04
C LEU A 400 7.06 -6.26 9.30
N ASP A 401 6.68 -6.79 10.47
CA ASP A 401 6.78 -8.22 10.80
C ASP A 401 6.06 -9.10 9.75
N ILE A 402 4.81 -8.78 9.42
CA ILE A 402 4.02 -9.51 8.42
C ILE A 402 4.69 -9.50 7.04
N GLU A 403 5.16 -8.34 6.58
CA GLU A 403 5.78 -8.23 5.25
C GLU A 403 7.15 -8.93 5.19
N LEU A 404 7.97 -8.81 6.24
CA LEU A 404 9.23 -9.55 6.35
C LEU A 404 9.00 -11.06 6.43
N TYR A 405 7.94 -11.50 7.11
CA TYR A 405 7.55 -12.92 7.15
C TYR A 405 7.21 -13.46 5.77
N LYS A 406 6.49 -12.70 4.94
CA LYS A 406 6.17 -13.10 3.56
C LYS A 406 7.44 -13.25 2.72
N ILE A 407 8.36 -12.28 2.80
CA ILE A 407 9.64 -12.31 2.07
C ILE A 407 10.46 -13.53 2.52
N GLU A 408 10.62 -13.74 3.83
CA GLU A 408 11.35 -14.89 4.36
C GLU A 408 10.70 -16.22 3.96
N SER A 409 9.37 -16.31 4.00
CA SER A 409 8.64 -17.51 3.60
C SER A 409 8.85 -17.86 2.13
N LYS A 410 8.86 -16.86 1.26
CA LYS A 410 9.19 -17.02 -0.17
C LYS A 410 10.64 -17.48 -0.34
N TRP A 411 11.59 -16.84 0.35
CA TRP A 411 12.99 -17.26 0.32
C TRP A 411 13.17 -18.71 0.78
N ARG A 412 12.48 -19.14 1.84
CA ARG A 412 12.49 -20.54 2.30
C ARG A 412 11.97 -21.51 1.25
N LEU A 413 10.94 -21.13 0.49
CA LEU A 413 10.41 -21.94 -0.59
C LEU A 413 11.46 -22.08 -1.70
N GLU A 414 12.08 -20.98 -2.13
CA GLU A 414 13.14 -20.98 -3.15
C GLU A 414 14.31 -21.90 -2.78
N VAL A 415 14.78 -21.84 -1.53
CA VAL A 415 15.88 -22.71 -1.05
C VAL A 415 15.45 -24.19 -1.00
N LYS A 416 14.19 -24.48 -0.66
CA LYS A 416 13.65 -25.86 -0.71
C LYS A 416 13.58 -26.39 -2.14
N GLU A 417 13.19 -25.55 -3.10
CA GLU A 417 13.16 -25.91 -4.51
C GLU A 417 14.59 -26.11 -5.05
N GLU A 418 15.54 -25.26 -4.68
CA GLU A 418 16.95 -25.40 -5.04
C GLU A 418 17.55 -26.70 -4.51
N LYS A 419 17.20 -27.11 -3.28
CA LYS A 419 17.57 -28.43 -2.74
C LYS A 419 17.13 -29.58 -3.64
N ILE A 420 15.87 -29.55 -4.13
CA ILE A 420 15.32 -30.60 -4.99
C ILE A 420 16.09 -30.62 -6.32
N LYS A 421 16.29 -29.45 -6.94
CA LYS A 421 17.06 -29.32 -8.19
C LYS A 421 18.48 -29.86 -8.04
N LEU A 422 19.19 -29.52 -6.96
CA LEU A 422 20.54 -30.00 -6.68
C LEU A 422 20.64 -31.53 -6.44
N LEU A 423 19.59 -32.13 -5.88
CA LEU A 423 19.51 -33.59 -5.70
C LEU A 423 19.26 -34.32 -7.03
N ASP A 424 18.53 -33.70 -7.96
CA ASP A 424 18.28 -34.26 -9.29
C ASP A 424 19.46 -34.04 -10.25
N GLU A 425 20.09 -32.86 -10.26
CA GLU A 425 21.29 -32.55 -11.07
C GLU A 425 22.48 -33.46 -10.72
N LYS A 426 22.56 -33.95 -9.48
CA LYS A 426 23.57 -34.94 -9.04
C LYS A 426 23.52 -36.25 -9.86
N LYS A 427 22.43 -36.53 -10.57
CA LYS A 427 22.27 -37.75 -11.37
C LYS A 427 22.90 -37.64 -12.78
N ASP A 428 23.17 -36.43 -13.27
CA ASP A 428 23.61 -36.12 -14.65
C ASP A 428 24.91 -35.27 -14.70
N VAL A 429 25.86 -35.53 -13.80
CA VAL A 429 27.03 -34.65 -13.60
C VAL A 429 28.00 -34.69 -14.79
N THR A 430 27.89 -33.70 -15.69
CA THR A 430 28.85 -33.41 -16.77
C THR A 430 29.72 -32.17 -16.49
N ASN A 431 29.37 -31.33 -15.51
CA ASN A 431 30.14 -30.15 -15.10
C ASN A 431 30.21 -29.99 -13.56
N LEU A 432 31.31 -30.46 -12.96
CA LEU A 432 31.51 -30.55 -11.50
C LEU A 432 31.69 -29.17 -10.82
N GLU A 433 32.23 -28.18 -11.52
CA GLU A 433 32.60 -26.88 -10.95
C GLU A 433 31.39 -25.97 -10.75
N GLU A 434 30.48 -25.93 -11.74
CA GLU A 434 29.22 -25.20 -11.63
C GLU A 434 28.31 -25.78 -10.53
N TYR A 435 28.25 -27.11 -10.44
CA TYR A 435 27.53 -27.81 -9.38
C TYR A 435 28.07 -27.44 -7.98
N THR A 436 29.39 -27.39 -7.82
CA THR A 436 30.03 -27.04 -6.54
C THR A 436 29.65 -25.62 -6.11
N LYS A 437 29.67 -24.64 -7.02
CA LYS A 437 29.27 -23.26 -6.72
C LYS A 437 27.79 -23.16 -6.30
N LYS A 438 26.89 -23.85 -7.02
CA LYS A 438 25.46 -23.88 -6.65
C LYS A 438 25.25 -24.54 -5.29
N TYR A 439 25.96 -25.64 -5.01
CA TYR A 439 25.87 -26.35 -3.73
C TYR A 439 26.38 -25.50 -2.55
N GLU A 440 27.50 -24.79 -2.71
CA GLU A 440 28.02 -23.86 -1.70
C GLU A 440 27.05 -22.71 -1.42
N LYS A 441 26.48 -22.12 -2.47
CA LYS A 441 25.45 -21.09 -2.34
C LYS A 441 24.23 -21.61 -1.56
N PHE A 442 23.71 -22.78 -1.94
CA PHE A 442 22.59 -23.43 -1.25
C PHE A 442 22.90 -23.67 0.23
N LEU A 443 24.09 -24.19 0.57
CA LEU A 443 24.47 -24.42 1.97
C LEU A 443 24.55 -23.12 2.77
N SER A 444 25.05 -22.04 2.16
CA SER A 444 25.07 -20.72 2.77
C SER A 444 23.64 -20.26 3.10
N ASP A 445 22.75 -20.25 2.11
CA ASP A 445 21.36 -19.80 2.28
C ASP A 445 20.60 -20.69 3.29
N PHE A 446 20.81 -22.01 3.25
CA PHE A 446 20.22 -22.96 4.19
C PHE A 446 20.67 -22.70 5.64
N ASN A 447 21.95 -22.39 5.85
CA ASN A 447 22.47 -22.04 7.18
C ASN A 447 21.88 -20.73 7.70
N GLU A 448 21.72 -19.73 6.84
CA GLU A 448 21.14 -18.43 7.21
C GLU A 448 19.66 -18.57 7.58
N ILE A 449 18.90 -19.38 6.85
CA ILE A 449 17.53 -19.76 7.22
C ILE A 449 17.51 -20.48 8.58
N GLY A 450 18.43 -21.42 8.81
CA GLY A 450 18.55 -22.12 10.09
C GLY A 450 18.83 -21.19 11.28
N LYS A 451 19.65 -20.15 11.07
CA LYS A 451 19.88 -19.10 12.09
C LYS A 451 18.58 -18.32 12.37
N SER A 452 17.84 -17.94 11.33
CA SER A 452 16.54 -17.28 11.47
C SER A 452 15.52 -18.16 12.21
N ASP A 453 15.50 -19.47 11.97
CA ASP A 453 14.64 -20.41 12.71
C ASP A 453 14.96 -20.47 14.19
N LEU A 454 16.26 -20.56 14.53
CA LEU A 454 16.68 -20.53 15.93
C LEU A 454 16.33 -19.20 16.59
N ALA A 455 16.55 -18.08 15.90
CA ALA A 455 16.17 -16.76 16.40
C ALA A 455 14.66 -16.67 16.65
N ARG A 456 13.85 -17.16 15.70
CA ARG A 456 12.38 -17.22 15.82
C ARG A 456 11.93 -18.08 17.01
N TYR A 457 12.58 -19.22 17.24
CA TYR A 457 12.29 -20.07 18.40
C TYR A 457 12.58 -19.36 19.73
N VAL A 458 13.69 -18.63 19.83
CA VAL A 458 14.03 -17.85 21.02
C VAL A 458 13.04 -16.68 21.23
N VAL A 459 12.67 -15.98 20.17
CA VAL A 459 11.65 -14.91 20.21
C VAL A 459 10.31 -15.47 20.68
N HIS A 460 9.90 -16.63 20.15
CA HIS A 460 8.70 -17.33 20.61
C HIS A 460 8.74 -17.61 22.11
N ARG A 461 9.85 -18.14 22.63
CA ARG A 461 10.02 -18.40 24.07
C ARG A 461 9.92 -17.11 24.90
N LYS A 462 10.49 -16.01 24.43
CA LYS A 462 10.34 -14.69 25.06
C LYS A 462 8.86 -14.27 25.14
N THR A 463 8.14 -14.34 24.02
CA THR A 463 6.71 -14.00 23.96
C THR A 463 5.88 -14.85 24.93
N ILE A 464 6.17 -16.14 25.07
CA ILE A 464 5.48 -17.02 26.03
C ILE A 464 5.76 -16.61 27.48
N ILE A 465 7.00 -16.21 27.81
CA ILE A 465 7.34 -15.69 29.15
C ILE A 465 6.60 -14.39 29.43
N GLU A 466 6.59 -13.44 28.49
CA GLU A 466 5.88 -12.16 28.62
C GLU A 466 4.37 -12.38 28.76
N LEU A 467 3.81 -13.34 28.03
CA LEU A 467 2.40 -13.73 28.17
C LEU A 467 2.11 -14.27 29.56
N LEU A 468 2.95 -15.17 30.08
CA LEU A 468 2.79 -15.71 31.44
C LEU A 468 2.91 -14.59 32.49
N GLU A 469 3.88 -13.69 32.35
CA GLU A 469 4.08 -12.53 33.21
C GLU A 469 2.84 -11.64 33.24
N SER A 470 2.32 -11.27 32.07
CA SER A 470 1.08 -10.47 31.97
C SER A 470 -0.15 -11.15 32.57
N LEU A 471 -0.21 -12.49 32.58
CA LEU A 471 -1.35 -13.24 33.15
C LEU A 471 -1.29 -13.35 34.67
N ILE A 472 -0.11 -13.24 35.27
CA ILE A 472 0.06 -13.28 36.73
C ILE A 472 0.07 -11.87 37.36
N GLU A 473 0.35 -10.83 36.58
CA GLU A 473 0.33 -9.42 37.02
C GLU A 473 -1.08 -8.94 37.35
N HIS A 474 -1.19 -8.14 38.42
CA HIS A 474 -2.45 -7.68 39.00
C HIS A 474 -3.12 -6.58 38.15
N LYS A 475 -4.41 -6.75 37.82
CA LYS A 475 -5.30 -5.63 37.45
C LYS A 475 -6.24 -5.36 38.64
N GLU A 476 -6.16 -4.16 39.21
CA GLU A 476 -6.82 -3.74 40.46
C GLU A 476 -8.35 -3.91 40.51
N ASP A 477 -9.02 -4.26 39.41
CA ASP A 477 -10.49 -4.34 39.31
C ASP A 477 -11.05 -5.63 38.68
N GLU A 478 -10.21 -6.60 38.31
CA GLU A 478 -10.68 -7.83 37.66
C GLU A 478 -10.32 -9.09 38.47
N LYS A 479 -11.33 -9.92 38.77
CA LYS A 479 -11.11 -11.28 39.26
C LYS A 479 -10.17 -11.99 38.27
N PHE A 480 -8.97 -12.34 38.73
CA PHE A 480 -8.02 -13.21 38.01
C PHE A 480 -8.74 -14.22 37.12
N GLU A 481 -8.39 -14.22 35.83
CA GLU A 481 -8.91 -15.12 34.81
C GLU A 481 -8.65 -16.59 35.18
N ASN A 482 -9.47 -17.49 34.62
CA ASN A 482 -9.54 -18.91 34.97
C ASN A 482 -8.17 -19.59 35.07
N GLU A 483 -8.00 -20.50 36.04
CA GLU A 483 -6.89 -21.46 36.16
C GLU A 483 -6.57 -22.13 34.81
N ASP A 484 -7.63 -22.38 34.02
CA ASP A 484 -7.56 -22.89 32.66
C ASP A 484 -6.68 -22.05 31.71
N LEU A 485 -6.72 -20.72 31.81
CA LEU A 485 -5.93 -19.85 30.93
C LEU A 485 -4.45 -19.94 31.26
N VAL A 486 -4.11 -19.90 32.55
CA VAL A 486 -2.72 -20.08 33.01
C VAL A 486 -2.20 -21.46 32.63
N HIS A 487 -2.98 -22.52 32.84
CA HIS A 487 -2.67 -23.88 32.40
C HIS A 487 -2.38 -23.90 30.89
N SER A 488 -3.24 -23.27 30.07
CA SER A 488 -3.12 -23.29 28.61
C SER A 488 -1.81 -22.70 28.07
N VAL A 489 -1.15 -21.82 28.83
CA VAL A 489 0.19 -21.31 28.47
C VAL A 489 1.22 -22.42 28.50
N PHE A 490 1.15 -23.32 29.50
CA PHE A 490 2.06 -24.45 29.64
C PHE A 490 1.70 -25.59 28.67
N PHE A 491 0.42 -25.94 28.55
CA PHE A 491 -0.05 -27.02 27.69
C PHE A 491 -1.57 -26.93 27.38
N PRO A 492 -2.05 -27.31 26.18
CA PRO A 492 -3.48 -27.29 25.86
C PRO A 492 -4.35 -28.27 26.68
N ILE A 493 -5.43 -27.77 27.27
CA ILE A 493 -6.36 -28.54 28.13
C ILE A 493 -7.12 -29.61 27.34
N LYS A 494 -7.40 -30.75 27.98
CA LYS A 494 -8.14 -31.91 27.43
C LYS A 494 -7.47 -32.56 26.22
N THR A 495 -6.15 -32.39 26.07
CA THR A 495 -5.38 -32.99 24.98
C THR A 495 -4.29 -33.94 25.49
N THR A 496 -3.68 -34.69 24.59
CA THR A 496 -2.46 -35.48 24.86
C THR A 496 -1.30 -35.02 23.98
N SER A 497 -0.08 -35.40 24.35
CA SER A 497 1.13 -35.14 23.56
C SER A 497 1.05 -35.65 22.12
N ASP A 498 0.26 -36.69 21.86
CA ASP A 498 0.10 -37.29 20.53
C ASP A 498 -0.91 -36.52 19.65
N GLU A 499 -1.75 -35.68 20.25
CA GLU A 499 -2.80 -34.89 19.58
C GLU A 499 -2.30 -33.49 19.17
N ILE A 500 -1.16 -33.05 19.69
CA ILE A 500 -0.64 -31.70 19.48
C ILE A 500 0.75 -31.70 18.84
N THR A 501 1.09 -30.60 18.17
CA THR A 501 2.44 -30.39 17.64
C THR A 501 3.41 -29.99 18.77
N PRO A 502 4.70 -30.34 18.69
CA PRO A 502 5.69 -30.00 19.71
C PRO A 502 5.79 -28.50 20.03
N ASP A 503 5.44 -27.61 19.10
CA ASP A 503 5.47 -26.16 19.31
C ASP A 503 4.34 -25.65 20.23
N LYS A 504 3.38 -26.50 20.60
CA LYS A 504 2.26 -26.15 21.48
C LYS A 504 2.50 -26.53 22.95
N GLN A 505 3.67 -27.07 23.29
CA GLN A 505 4.05 -27.38 24.68
C GLN A 505 5.11 -26.40 25.20
N ASN A 506 4.83 -25.74 26.32
CA ASN A 506 5.73 -24.80 26.98
C ASN A 506 6.19 -25.29 28.35
N LEU A 507 6.28 -26.61 28.55
CA LEU A 507 6.70 -27.22 29.82
C LEU A 507 8.13 -26.85 30.22
N TRP A 508 8.93 -26.41 29.25
CA TRP A 508 10.24 -25.83 29.48
C TRP A 508 10.18 -24.61 30.42
N LEU A 509 9.03 -23.94 30.55
CA LEU A 509 8.82 -22.89 31.57
C LEU A 509 9.05 -23.42 32.99
N ILE A 510 8.65 -24.66 33.28
CA ILE A 510 8.88 -25.31 34.58
C ILE A 510 10.29 -25.93 34.59
N ASP A 511 10.58 -26.83 33.66
CA ASP A 511 11.86 -27.52 33.54
C ASP A 511 12.06 -28.03 32.10
N GLU A 512 13.24 -27.82 31.51
CA GLU A 512 13.56 -28.27 30.14
C GLU A 512 13.41 -29.79 29.97
N ARG A 513 13.60 -30.56 31.05
CA ARG A 513 13.48 -32.02 31.03
C ARG A 513 12.06 -32.47 30.72
N LEU A 514 11.04 -31.66 31.03
CA LEU A 514 9.63 -32.01 30.81
C LEU A 514 9.25 -31.97 29.33
N THR A 515 10.02 -31.27 28.49
CA THR A 515 9.85 -31.30 27.03
C THR A 515 10.15 -32.69 26.46
N TYR A 516 10.95 -33.50 27.17
CA TYR A 516 11.27 -34.87 26.78
C TYR A 516 10.41 -35.85 27.57
N HIS A 517 9.34 -36.34 26.94
CA HIS A 517 8.46 -37.34 27.54
C HIS A 517 8.00 -38.40 26.54
N SER A 518 7.61 -39.57 27.05
CA SER A 518 7.03 -40.62 26.20
C SER A 518 5.56 -40.37 25.92
N PHE A 519 4.85 -39.84 26.92
CA PHE A 519 3.42 -39.53 26.81
C PHE A 519 3.03 -38.47 27.86
N LEU A 520 2.13 -37.57 27.49
CA LEU A 520 1.54 -36.58 28.39
C LEU A 520 0.03 -36.50 28.16
N ALA A 521 -0.73 -36.40 29.25
CA ALA A 521 -2.17 -36.12 29.25
C ALA A 521 -2.50 -34.89 30.09
N SER A 522 -3.29 -33.97 29.53
CA SER A 522 -3.68 -32.71 30.17
C SER A 522 -5.19 -32.64 30.42
N ASP A 523 -5.61 -32.39 31.67
CA ASP A 523 -7.02 -32.36 32.12
C ASP A 523 -7.87 -33.53 31.57
N LYS A 524 -7.26 -34.72 31.47
CA LYS A 524 -7.95 -35.95 31.09
C LYS A 524 -8.20 -36.76 32.35
N SER A 525 -9.39 -37.36 32.43
CA SER A 525 -9.67 -38.30 33.53
C SER A 525 -8.77 -39.52 33.42
N PHE A 526 -8.33 -40.10 34.54
CA PHE A 526 -7.51 -41.32 34.52
C PHE A 526 -8.12 -42.42 33.64
N LYS A 527 -9.46 -42.56 33.66
CA LYS A 527 -10.20 -43.48 32.78
C LYS A 527 -10.05 -43.20 31.28
N SER A 528 -9.89 -41.95 30.89
CA SER A 528 -9.74 -41.52 29.50
C SER A 528 -8.29 -41.44 29.04
N VAL A 529 -7.32 -41.62 29.94
CA VAL A 529 -5.91 -41.66 29.56
C VAL A 529 -5.61 -43.00 28.94
N GLU A 530 -5.34 -42.99 27.63
CA GLU A 530 -5.06 -44.20 26.88
C GLU A 530 -3.80 -44.88 27.46
N GLY A 531 -3.99 -46.09 27.97
CA GLY A 531 -2.93 -46.87 28.60
C GLY A 531 -3.03 -46.99 30.12
N VAL A 532 -3.78 -46.14 30.83
CA VAL A 532 -3.98 -46.29 32.29
C VAL A 532 -5.23 -47.13 32.57
N THR A 533 -5.10 -48.25 33.29
CA THR A 533 -6.25 -49.04 33.77
C THR A 533 -6.71 -48.51 35.12
N SER A 534 -7.44 -47.39 35.13
CA SER A 534 -8.09 -46.85 36.33
C SER A 534 -9.51 -46.41 35.97
N ASP A 535 -10.49 -46.74 36.81
CA ASP A 535 -11.88 -46.29 36.64
C ASP A 535 -12.14 -44.90 37.26
N SER A 536 -11.09 -44.25 37.78
CA SER A 536 -11.20 -42.93 38.41
C SER A 536 -11.60 -41.84 37.41
N LYS A 537 -12.59 -41.03 37.82
CA LYS A 537 -13.04 -39.82 37.09
C LYS A 537 -12.21 -38.59 37.42
N GLN A 538 -11.27 -38.68 38.36
CA GLN A 538 -10.40 -37.56 38.71
C GLN A 538 -9.50 -37.18 37.53
N ARG A 539 -9.12 -35.91 37.49
CA ARG A 539 -8.32 -35.30 36.42
C ARG A 539 -7.20 -34.55 37.08
N ALA A 540 -5.97 -34.92 36.78
CA ALA A 540 -4.84 -34.09 37.10
C ALA A 540 -4.63 -33.10 35.95
N ASP A 541 -4.04 -31.94 36.27
CA ASP A 541 -3.78 -30.94 35.25
C ASP A 541 -2.81 -31.46 34.20
N LEU A 542 -1.66 -32.02 34.60
CA LEU A 542 -0.76 -32.75 33.70
C LEU A 542 -0.28 -34.05 34.34
N ILE A 543 -0.32 -35.13 33.56
CA ILE A 543 0.34 -36.40 33.88
C ILE A 543 1.30 -36.72 32.75
N ILE A 544 2.56 -36.87 33.10
CA ILE A 544 3.66 -37.14 32.17
C ILE A 544 4.26 -38.49 32.54
N TYR A 545 4.36 -39.37 31.56
CA TYR A 545 4.97 -40.68 31.70
C TYR A 545 6.28 -40.74 30.92
N ASN A 546 7.37 -41.07 31.63
CA ASN A 546 8.71 -41.18 31.06
C ASN A 546 9.16 -42.64 31.07
N GLU A 547 9.40 -43.21 29.89
CA GLU A 547 9.98 -44.54 29.75
C GLU A 547 11.51 -44.47 29.74
N ALA A 548 12.17 -45.23 30.61
CA ALA A 548 13.63 -45.32 30.62
C ALA A 548 14.12 -46.19 29.45
N PHE A 549 14.71 -45.55 28.44
CA PHE A 549 15.16 -46.25 27.22
C PHE A 549 16.62 -46.74 27.25
N ALA A 550 17.46 -46.28 28.19
CA ALA A 550 18.90 -46.25 27.93
C ALA A 550 19.76 -47.43 28.41
N PHE A 551 19.30 -48.33 29.31
CA PHE A 551 20.24 -49.30 29.94
C PHE A 551 19.68 -50.70 30.33
N SER A 552 18.52 -51.14 29.85
CA SER A 552 17.98 -52.46 30.25
C SER A 552 17.80 -53.44 29.09
N ASP A 553 18.56 -54.54 29.08
CA ASP A 553 18.30 -55.75 28.26
C ASP A 553 17.10 -56.58 28.77
N SER A 554 16.47 -56.19 29.88
CA SER A 554 15.29 -56.86 30.44
C SER A 554 13.99 -56.26 29.92
N LYS A 555 13.04 -57.13 29.51
CA LYS A 555 11.66 -56.80 29.07
C LYS A 555 10.78 -56.11 30.13
N SER A 556 11.32 -55.84 31.32
CA SER A 556 10.74 -55.05 32.41
C SER A 556 11.85 -54.12 32.92
N SER A 557 11.76 -52.83 32.58
CA SER A 557 12.74 -51.84 33.03
C SER A 557 12.25 -51.21 34.34
N PRO A 558 13.05 -51.21 35.43
CA PRO A 558 12.62 -50.72 36.75
C PRO A 558 12.68 -49.20 36.93
N HIS A 559 12.77 -48.42 35.85
CA HIS A 559 13.10 -46.98 35.90
C HIS A 559 12.06 -46.06 35.26
N ASN A 560 10.83 -46.52 35.06
CA ASN A 560 9.76 -45.64 34.60
C ASN A 560 9.38 -44.67 35.72
N SER A 561 9.12 -43.42 35.36
CA SER A 561 8.73 -42.39 36.33
C SER A 561 7.51 -41.62 35.84
N PHE A 562 6.71 -41.14 36.80
CA PHE A 562 5.62 -40.23 36.52
C PHE A 562 5.99 -38.82 36.97
N THR A 563 5.67 -37.82 36.16
CA THR A 563 5.62 -36.44 36.60
C THR A 563 4.18 -35.97 36.61
N ILE A 564 3.74 -35.40 37.72
CA ILE A 564 2.42 -34.77 37.85
C ILE A 564 2.66 -33.29 38.02
N VAL A 565 1.97 -32.47 37.24
CA VAL A 565 1.95 -31.01 37.44
C VAL A 565 0.54 -30.63 37.81
N GLU A 566 0.39 -29.89 38.90
CA GLU A 566 -0.87 -29.33 39.35
C GLU A 566 -0.75 -27.81 39.38
N PHE A 567 -1.62 -27.12 38.64
CA PHE A 567 -1.70 -25.68 38.64
C PHE A 567 -2.75 -25.23 39.65
N LYS A 568 -2.54 -24.05 40.24
CA LYS A 568 -3.60 -23.35 40.96
C LYS A 568 -3.67 -21.93 40.48
N LYS A 569 -4.86 -21.36 40.60
CA LYS A 569 -5.07 -19.93 40.38
C LYS A 569 -4.04 -19.05 41.13
N PRO A 570 -3.42 -18.05 40.47
CA PRO A 570 -2.57 -17.06 41.15
C PRO A 570 -3.27 -16.39 42.34
N MET A 571 -2.50 -16.09 43.39
CA MET A 571 -2.97 -15.46 44.65
C MET A 571 -4.13 -16.18 45.37
N ARG A 572 -4.37 -17.46 45.10
CA ARG A 572 -5.37 -18.26 45.84
C ARG A 572 -4.95 -18.38 47.31
N ASP A 573 -5.84 -18.06 48.26
CA ASP A 573 -5.56 -18.11 49.71
C ASP A 573 -6.66 -18.80 50.54
N ASP A 574 -7.48 -19.63 49.91
CA ASP A 574 -8.55 -20.37 50.58
C ASP A 574 -8.20 -21.85 50.85
N TYR A 575 -6.91 -22.17 50.95
CA TYR A 575 -6.41 -23.53 51.16
C TYR A 575 -6.75 -24.05 52.57
N LYS A 576 -7.09 -25.34 52.66
CA LYS A 576 -7.43 -26.01 53.92
C LYS A 576 -6.71 -27.34 54.01
N ASP A 577 -6.11 -27.61 55.17
CA ASP A 577 -5.50 -28.92 55.48
C ASP A 577 -6.61 -29.94 55.74
N TYR A 578 -6.42 -31.19 55.30
CA TYR A 578 -7.40 -32.29 55.37
C TYR A 578 -8.67 -32.06 54.55
N ASP A 579 -8.52 -31.47 53.37
CA ASP A 579 -9.58 -31.19 52.40
C ASP A 579 -8.99 -31.32 50.99
N GLU A 580 -9.24 -32.46 50.36
CA GLU A 580 -8.64 -32.84 49.07
C GLU A 580 -8.97 -31.86 47.93
N ASP A 581 -10.12 -31.17 48.00
CA ASP A 581 -10.54 -30.18 47.00
C ASP A 581 -9.88 -28.80 47.24
N LYS A 582 -9.36 -28.59 48.46
CA LYS A 582 -8.75 -27.34 48.92
C LYS A 582 -7.27 -27.47 49.27
N ASN A 583 -6.64 -28.62 49.03
CA ASN A 583 -5.22 -28.84 49.29
C ASN A 583 -4.52 -29.49 48.07
N PRO A 584 -3.70 -28.74 47.32
CA PRO A 584 -3.04 -29.28 46.13
C PRO A 584 -2.07 -30.43 46.44
N ILE A 585 -1.56 -30.51 47.69
CA ILE A 585 -0.69 -31.61 48.13
C ILE A 585 -1.52 -32.90 48.22
N GLU A 586 -2.65 -32.88 48.91
CA GLU A 586 -3.53 -34.06 49.07
C GLU A 586 -4.14 -34.48 47.74
N GLN A 587 -4.52 -33.51 46.91
CA GLN A 587 -5.01 -33.75 45.57
C GLN A 587 -3.98 -34.55 44.74
N SER A 588 -2.70 -34.16 44.83
CA SER A 588 -1.59 -34.86 44.17
C SER A 588 -1.29 -36.23 44.79
N GLU A 589 -1.38 -36.37 46.11
CA GLU A 589 -1.24 -37.68 46.79
C GLU A 589 -2.29 -38.68 46.29
N LYS A 590 -3.54 -38.22 46.10
CA LYS A 590 -4.61 -39.07 45.59
C LYS A 590 -4.40 -39.50 44.14
N TYR A 591 -3.77 -38.65 43.33
CA TYR A 591 -3.35 -39.04 41.99
C TYR A 591 -2.30 -40.16 42.02
N ILE A 592 -1.34 -40.08 42.95
CA ILE A 592 -0.34 -41.15 43.16
C ILE A 592 -1.06 -42.45 43.56
N ASP A 593 -1.99 -42.40 44.51
CA ASP A 593 -2.75 -43.58 44.94
C ASP A 593 -3.52 -44.22 43.76
N ASN A 594 -4.22 -43.41 42.97
CA ASN A 594 -4.92 -43.90 41.76
C ASN A 594 -3.97 -44.54 40.73
N LEU A 595 -2.73 -44.05 40.62
CA LEU A 595 -1.73 -44.59 39.70
C LEU A 595 -1.11 -45.89 40.24
N LEU A 596 -0.91 -45.99 41.56
CA LEU A 596 -0.43 -47.21 42.24
C LEU A 596 -1.45 -48.35 42.16
N GLU A 597 -2.74 -48.04 42.19
CA GLU A 597 -3.82 -49.03 42.01
C GLU A 597 -4.02 -49.46 40.55
N GLY A 598 -3.44 -48.71 39.59
CA GLY A 598 -3.61 -48.92 38.16
C GLY A 598 -2.48 -49.70 37.48
N LYS A 599 -2.64 -49.97 36.18
CA LYS A 599 -1.58 -50.47 35.28
C LYS A 599 -1.43 -49.51 34.11
N VAL A 600 -0.21 -49.24 33.67
CA VAL A 600 0.05 -48.28 32.59
C VAL A 600 0.65 -48.97 31.37
N LYS A 601 0.06 -48.80 30.20
CA LYS A 601 0.50 -49.40 28.94
C LYS A 601 1.70 -48.61 28.40
N GLY A 602 2.84 -49.26 28.27
CA GLY A 602 4.02 -48.69 27.63
C GLY A 602 3.91 -48.68 26.11
N ARG A 603 4.83 -47.96 25.43
CA ARG A 603 4.86 -47.79 23.96
C ARG A 603 5.03 -49.10 23.19
N ASN A 604 5.60 -50.13 23.83
CA ASN A 604 5.69 -51.49 23.29
C ASN A 604 4.37 -52.28 23.35
N GLY A 605 3.28 -51.65 23.79
CA GLY A 605 1.95 -52.24 23.92
C GLY A 605 1.75 -53.09 25.17
N ARG A 606 2.75 -53.23 26.04
CA ARG A 606 2.68 -54.02 27.28
C ARG A 606 2.32 -53.14 28.47
N PHE A 607 1.54 -53.68 29.39
CA PHE A 607 1.28 -53.03 30.67
C PHE A 607 2.50 -53.13 31.59
N VAL A 608 2.88 -52.00 32.14
CA VAL A 608 3.84 -51.81 33.21
C VAL A 608 3.05 -51.70 34.51
N GLU A 609 3.50 -52.43 35.52
CA GLU A 609 2.97 -52.36 36.88
C GLU A 609 3.61 -51.18 37.62
N VAL A 610 2.78 -50.27 38.13
CA VAL A 610 3.21 -49.15 38.96
C VAL A 610 3.21 -49.65 40.41
N ASN A 611 4.33 -49.48 41.11
CA ASN A 611 4.47 -49.88 42.51
C ASN A 611 5.09 -48.78 43.37
N GLU A 612 5.19 -48.99 44.68
CA GLU A 612 5.68 -48.02 45.67
C GLU A 612 7.12 -47.50 45.42
N HIS A 613 7.91 -48.22 44.64
CA HIS A 613 9.29 -47.83 44.26
C HIS A 613 9.34 -47.03 42.95
N THR A 614 8.21 -46.87 42.25
CA THR A 614 8.11 -46.05 41.04
C THR A 614 8.33 -44.58 41.43
N PRO A 615 9.30 -43.88 40.84
CA PRO A 615 9.52 -42.47 41.14
C PRO A 615 8.37 -41.59 40.64
N PHE A 616 7.82 -40.76 41.53
CA PHE A 616 6.86 -39.70 41.22
C PHE A 616 7.51 -38.33 41.45
N TYR A 617 7.48 -37.47 40.44
CA TYR A 617 7.89 -36.06 40.54
C TYR A 617 6.63 -35.20 40.50
N ILE A 618 6.37 -34.43 41.55
CA ILE A 618 5.15 -33.64 41.68
C ILE A 618 5.54 -32.17 41.70
N TYR A 619 5.10 -31.42 40.69
CA TYR A 619 5.23 -29.98 40.63
C TYR A 619 3.89 -29.33 40.92
N ILE A 620 3.80 -28.56 42.00
CA ILE A 620 2.62 -27.77 42.33
C ILE A 620 2.96 -26.32 41.99
N VAL A 621 2.40 -25.80 40.91
CA VAL A 621 2.66 -24.43 40.45
C VAL A 621 1.58 -23.51 40.99
N CYS A 622 1.91 -22.79 42.06
CA CYS A 622 1.00 -21.88 42.75
C CYS A 622 1.74 -20.89 43.66
N ASP A 623 1.12 -19.72 43.89
CA ASP A 623 1.65 -18.76 44.85
C ASP A 623 1.54 -19.27 46.29
N VAL A 624 2.59 -19.03 47.07
CA VAL A 624 2.62 -19.41 48.49
C VAL A 624 1.98 -18.32 49.33
N THR A 625 0.65 -18.37 49.41
CA THR A 625 -0.17 -17.50 50.26
C THR A 625 -0.19 -17.97 51.73
N PRO A 626 -0.63 -17.13 52.69
CA PRO A 626 -0.59 -17.46 54.11
C PRO A 626 -1.26 -18.79 54.49
N SER A 627 -2.37 -19.15 53.85
CA SER A 627 -3.06 -20.43 54.07
C SER A 627 -2.22 -21.62 53.63
N LEU A 628 -1.60 -21.57 52.44
CA LEU A 628 -0.73 -22.63 51.93
C LEU A 628 0.58 -22.73 52.72
N GLU A 629 1.21 -21.59 53.05
CA GLU A 629 2.46 -21.57 53.82
C GLU A 629 2.30 -22.27 55.17
N LYS A 630 1.14 -22.08 55.82
CA LYS A 630 0.80 -22.76 57.07
C LYS A 630 0.69 -24.28 56.90
N ILE A 631 0.10 -24.75 55.80
CA ILE A 631 0.00 -26.17 55.48
C ILE A 631 1.40 -26.75 55.21
N LEU A 632 2.21 -26.07 54.39
CA LEU A 632 3.58 -26.49 54.06
C LEU A 632 4.45 -26.63 55.32
N LYS A 633 4.38 -25.66 56.24
CA LYS A 633 5.07 -25.73 57.54
C LYS A 633 4.59 -26.89 58.40
N ARG A 634 3.28 -27.09 58.52
CA ARG A 634 2.69 -28.20 59.30
C ARG A 634 3.05 -29.56 58.74
N ARG A 635 3.13 -29.68 57.42
CA ARG A 635 3.53 -30.89 56.70
C ARG A 635 5.03 -30.99 56.51
N GLU A 636 5.84 -30.18 57.18
CA GLU A 636 7.31 -30.23 57.18
C GLU A 636 7.89 -30.22 55.76
N PHE A 637 7.42 -29.32 54.90
CA PHE A 637 8.09 -29.02 53.64
C PHE A 637 9.29 -28.10 53.92
N GLU A 638 10.39 -28.35 53.24
CA GLU A 638 11.61 -27.54 53.34
C GLU A 638 11.60 -26.46 52.25
N LYS A 639 12.21 -25.31 52.51
CA LYS A 639 12.39 -24.28 51.47
C LYS A 639 13.45 -24.74 50.47
N THR A 640 13.25 -24.43 49.19
CA THR A 640 14.29 -24.60 48.17
C THR A 640 15.53 -23.73 48.51
N PRO A 641 16.73 -24.06 48.00
CA PRO A 641 17.97 -23.34 48.34
C PRO A 641 17.95 -21.83 48.05
N ASP A 642 17.17 -21.39 47.07
CA ASP A 642 16.95 -19.97 46.75
C ASP A 642 15.92 -19.28 47.66
N GLY A 643 15.27 -20.05 48.54
CA GLY A 643 14.25 -19.59 49.49
C GLY A 643 12.90 -19.25 48.89
N LYS A 644 12.73 -19.43 47.56
CA LYS A 644 11.54 -18.98 46.81
C LYS A 644 10.45 -20.05 46.68
N GLY A 645 10.78 -21.32 46.78
CA GLY A 645 9.83 -22.43 46.72
C GLY A 645 9.92 -23.35 47.93
N TYR A 646 9.22 -24.47 47.86
CA TYR A 646 9.27 -25.53 48.87
C TYR A 646 9.43 -26.89 48.22
N PHE A 647 10.04 -27.86 48.91
CA PHE A 647 10.11 -29.23 48.45
C PHE A 647 9.97 -30.22 49.61
N LYS A 648 9.60 -31.46 49.28
CA LYS A 648 9.59 -32.58 50.23
C LYS A 648 9.77 -33.91 49.51
N VAL A 649 10.67 -34.74 50.04
CA VAL A 649 10.78 -36.15 49.64
C VAL A 649 9.89 -36.99 50.56
N LYS A 650 9.04 -37.83 49.96
CA LYS A 650 8.25 -38.84 50.65
C LYS A 650 8.68 -40.20 50.12
N SER A 651 9.06 -41.11 51.03
CA SER A 651 9.60 -42.43 50.68
C SER A 651 9.03 -43.57 51.53
N LYS A 652 8.10 -43.27 52.45
CA LYS A 652 7.60 -44.26 53.43
C LYS A 652 6.52 -45.19 52.86
N TYR A 653 5.64 -44.64 52.02
CA TYR A 653 4.49 -45.37 51.43
C TYR A 653 4.54 -45.39 49.89
N TYR A 654 5.23 -44.43 49.30
CA TYR A 654 5.49 -44.30 47.87
C TYR A 654 6.77 -43.47 47.71
N SER A 655 7.40 -43.55 46.54
CA SER A 655 8.62 -42.81 46.21
C SER A 655 8.28 -41.53 45.45
N ALA A 656 8.04 -40.43 46.16
CA ALA A 656 7.68 -39.14 45.54
C ALA A 656 8.56 -37.98 45.99
N TYR A 657 8.88 -37.11 45.05
CA TYR A 657 9.48 -35.80 45.27
C TYR A 657 8.45 -34.72 44.93
N PHE A 658 8.04 -33.95 45.93
CA PHE A 658 7.15 -32.80 45.76
C PHE A 658 7.96 -31.53 45.70
N GLU A 659 7.62 -30.64 44.77
CA GLU A 659 8.14 -29.29 44.68
C GLU A 659 7.00 -28.31 44.45
N VAL A 660 6.90 -27.28 45.30
CA VAL A 660 5.93 -26.20 45.22
C VAL A 660 6.63 -24.97 44.67
N LEU A 661 6.18 -24.51 43.51
CA LEU A 661 6.80 -23.49 42.69
C LEU A 661 5.86 -22.28 42.55
N PRO A 662 6.15 -21.15 43.21
CA PRO A 662 5.47 -19.89 42.91
C PRO A 662 5.61 -19.47 41.45
N PHE A 663 4.60 -18.79 40.92
CA PHE A 663 4.62 -18.33 39.53
C PHE A 663 5.82 -17.41 39.26
N GLU A 664 6.13 -16.52 40.19
CA GLU A 664 7.32 -15.66 40.12
C GLU A 664 8.62 -16.47 40.00
N LYS A 665 8.74 -17.60 40.71
CA LYS A 665 9.92 -18.48 40.62
C LYS A 665 10.01 -19.12 39.23
N VAL A 666 8.89 -19.62 38.70
CA VAL A 666 8.81 -20.22 37.35
C VAL A 666 9.26 -19.21 36.30
N LEU A 667 8.76 -17.97 36.37
CA LEU A 667 9.16 -16.88 35.47
C LEU A 667 10.64 -16.53 35.59
N ASP A 668 11.14 -16.31 36.81
CA ASP A 668 12.54 -15.98 37.05
C ASP A 668 13.49 -17.04 36.50
N ASP A 669 13.18 -18.31 36.74
CA ASP A 669 14.02 -19.42 36.31
C ASP A 669 13.92 -19.63 34.79
N ALA A 670 12.76 -19.39 34.17
CA ALA A 670 12.61 -19.36 32.72
C ALA A 670 13.42 -18.19 32.09
N LYS A 671 13.33 -16.97 32.64
CA LYS A 671 14.10 -15.80 32.18
C LYS A 671 15.61 -16.06 32.29
N LYS A 672 16.08 -16.56 33.44
CA LYS A 672 17.52 -16.88 33.65
C LYS A 672 18.05 -17.92 32.68
N ARG A 673 17.29 -19.01 32.43
CA ARG A 673 17.70 -20.06 31.48
C ARG A 673 17.83 -19.56 30.05
N ASN A 674 16.97 -18.61 29.65
CA ASN A 674 16.97 -18.05 28.30
C ASN A 674 17.83 -16.80 28.14
N ARG A 675 18.35 -16.22 29.23
CA ARG A 675 19.10 -14.95 29.23
C ARG A 675 20.21 -14.89 28.19
N ILE A 676 21.04 -15.93 28.08
CA ILE A 676 22.14 -15.93 27.10
C ILE A 676 21.65 -15.93 25.65
N LEU A 677 20.48 -16.52 25.40
CA LEU A 677 19.85 -16.54 24.08
C LEU A 677 19.27 -15.17 23.75
N PHE A 678 18.64 -14.52 24.74
CA PHE A 678 18.13 -13.15 24.64
C PHE A 678 19.26 -12.13 24.39
N GLU A 679 20.35 -12.21 25.17
CA GLU A 679 21.54 -11.36 24.99
C GLU A 679 22.19 -11.55 23.61
N LYS A 680 22.29 -12.79 23.11
CA LYS A 680 22.81 -13.07 21.76
C LYS A 680 21.95 -12.46 20.64
N LEU A 681 20.64 -12.39 20.86
CA LEU A 681 19.71 -11.78 19.90
C LEU A 681 19.53 -10.28 20.14
N LYS A 682 20.06 -9.72 21.24
CA LYS A 682 19.86 -8.32 21.68
C LYS A 682 18.39 -7.97 21.89
N ILE A 683 17.64 -8.90 22.47
CA ILE A 683 16.25 -8.70 22.88
C ILE A 683 16.22 -8.71 24.41
N ASP A 684 15.76 -7.62 25.03
CA ASP A 684 15.85 -7.42 26.50
C ASP A 684 14.81 -8.20 27.32
#